data_AF-A0A4Q7BEC7-F1
#
_entry.id   AF-A0A4Q7BEC7-F1
#
_cell.length_a   1.000
_cell.length_b   1.000
_cell.length_c   1.000
_cell.angle_alpha   90.00
_cell.angle_beta   90.00
_cell.angle_gamma   90.00
#
_symmetry.space_group_name_H-M   'P 1'
#
loop_
_entity.id
_entity.type
_entity.pdbx_description
1 polymer ?
#
loop_
_entity_poly.entity_id
_entity_poly.type
_entity_poly.pdbx_seq_one_letter_code
_entity_poly.pdbx_strand_id
1 'polypeptide(L)'
;MKFSKINLAAALAGMVFTRDTSQTKPLPDFNKDKLVRNYIVDDFKVDMEKRTVELSFSSETEVGRWFGVEILDHSNGAIDFSRLNTRAPFLMDHNPRDQVGVVENSWLDNSQRKGRALVRLSKSARGEEILQDIDDLIRTNISVGYTIKKAILKEQREHDDVYLITEWQPYEISLVSIPADTNVGVGRSAIVNNENSEPNSENEKITKIQFPHQQRKQIMKWDYFTDKDGNQLRQRINESGERFGDIELVRAVGDTAERGAETERKRVSELMQLGERFGASDLVRQYIDEDKSPAELQNAILERMHNSQGKPITEKPKANDANIGLTGDEARSFSLMRAVRALLPNATLADREAAAFELECSEAAQQAYGRSAQGILVPADVLSRVFEVGTSQNGATLVGTDHRADMFIEMLRNRSTIMNLGFLMPGLVGDAEIPKQTGGADAYWLGEEEEVTGSSPATGQLKLSPKTVGGRVEISRKLMQQSSPSAEQLVWSDLNRAIALKIDKAAYYGTGTSNQPLGLKNISGVNAVSFAAVDPTFAEVVEMESQIASDNADVDRMSYVFNAAMRGHFKTAAKFGSGTESTIWEPGNTVNGYRTEVTNQIDTGEIFFGNFADFIIAMWGGLDITVDPYSLSSKGSLRIVGFQDVDFVLRNTESICYGKKTV
;
A
#
# COMPACT_ATOMS: atom_id res chain seq x y z
N MET A 1 37.37 -51.84 3.00
CA MET A 1 37.10 -50.97 1.84
C MET A 1 36.41 -49.71 2.34
N LYS A 2 37.10 -48.56 2.24
CA LYS A 2 36.58 -47.24 2.57
C LYS A 2 35.78 -46.72 1.38
N PHE A 3 34.55 -46.25 1.59
CA PHE A 3 33.87 -45.36 0.66
C PHE A 3 33.39 -44.12 1.44
N SER A 4 33.83 -42.96 0.98
CA SER A 4 33.60 -41.65 1.57
C SER A 4 32.19 -41.15 1.26
N LYS A 5 31.50 -40.62 2.29
CA LYS A 5 30.35 -39.74 2.14
C LYS A 5 30.81 -38.38 1.62
N ILE A 6 30.73 -38.16 0.31
CA ILE A 6 30.76 -36.82 -0.31
C ILE A 6 29.76 -36.88 -1.47
N ASN A 7 28.95 -35.81 -1.61
CA ASN A 7 27.92 -35.55 -2.65
C ASN A 7 26.46 -35.86 -2.30
N LEU A 8 25.92 -35.16 -1.29
CA LEU A 8 24.49 -34.78 -1.28
C LEU A 8 24.26 -33.27 -1.08
N ALA A 9 25.33 -32.46 -1.16
CA ALA A 9 25.28 -31.00 -0.96
C ALA A 9 25.32 -30.18 -2.28
N ALA A 10 25.22 -30.83 -3.44
CA ALA A 10 25.31 -30.13 -4.75
C ALA A 10 23.94 -29.91 -5.43
N ALA A 11 22.82 -30.26 -4.79
CA ALA A 11 21.49 -30.10 -5.38
C ALA A 11 20.79 -28.78 -5.03
N LEU A 12 21.47 -27.86 -4.33
CA LEU A 12 20.92 -26.56 -3.91
C LEU A 12 21.89 -25.40 -4.17
N ALA A 13 22.60 -25.44 -5.29
CA ALA A 13 23.40 -24.32 -5.78
C ALA A 13 22.68 -23.68 -6.98
N GLY A 14 22.40 -22.37 -6.83
CA GLY A 14 21.86 -21.38 -7.76
C GLY A 14 21.53 -21.79 -9.20
N MET A 15 20.36 -21.34 -9.66
CA MET A 15 20.17 -21.08 -11.09
C MET A 15 21.29 -20.14 -11.56
N VAL A 16 22.28 -20.69 -12.26
CA VAL A 16 23.40 -19.92 -12.81
C VAL A 16 22.87 -19.15 -14.02
N PHE A 17 22.68 -17.84 -13.86
CA PHE A 17 22.42 -16.94 -14.97
C PHE A 17 23.62 -16.98 -15.93
N THR A 18 23.41 -17.47 -17.16
CA THR A 18 24.48 -17.52 -18.18
C THR A 18 24.80 -16.11 -18.66
N ARG A 19 26.03 -15.64 -18.43
CA ARG A 19 26.52 -14.32 -18.83
C ARG A 19 27.02 -14.33 -20.28
N ASP A 20 26.65 -13.31 -21.07
CA ASP A 20 27.35 -13.02 -22.31
C ASP A 20 28.75 -12.44 -22.00
N THR A 21 29.78 -12.99 -22.62
CA THR A 21 31.20 -12.68 -22.35
C THR A 21 31.62 -11.22 -22.61
N SER A 22 30.73 -10.42 -23.22
CA SER A 22 30.93 -9.01 -23.55
C SER A 22 30.61 -8.03 -22.40
N GLN A 23 29.92 -8.46 -21.34
CA GLN A 23 29.41 -7.55 -20.29
C GLN A 23 30.35 -7.47 -19.07
N THR A 24 30.81 -6.25 -18.75
CA THR A 24 31.81 -5.95 -17.69
C THR A 24 31.20 -5.74 -16.30
N LYS A 25 29.89 -5.45 -16.21
CA LYS A 25 29.16 -5.24 -14.94
C LYS A 25 28.50 -6.55 -14.49
N PRO A 26 28.60 -6.96 -13.20
CA PRO A 26 27.86 -8.12 -12.70
C PRO A 26 26.35 -7.85 -12.78
N LEU A 27 25.57 -8.84 -13.25
CA LEU A 27 24.13 -8.73 -13.34
C LEU A 27 23.50 -8.74 -11.93
N PRO A 28 22.48 -7.90 -11.66
CA PRO A 28 21.70 -7.94 -10.42
C PRO A 28 20.99 -9.29 -10.20
N ASP A 29 20.68 -9.62 -8.95
CA ASP A 29 19.82 -10.76 -8.63
C ASP A 29 18.35 -10.44 -8.93
N PHE A 30 17.95 -10.59 -10.20
CA PHE A 30 16.65 -10.14 -10.69
C PHE A 30 15.43 -10.71 -9.97
N ASN A 31 15.53 -11.92 -9.39
CA ASN A 31 14.39 -12.62 -8.76
C ASN A 31 14.38 -12.48 -7.22
N LYS A 32 15.10 -11.50 -6.67
CA LYS A 32 15.12 -11.23 -5.22
C LYS A 32 13.72 -10.97 -4.65
N ASP A 33 12.89 -10.25 -5.40
CA ASP A 33 11.50 -9.92 -5.05
C ASP A 33 10.51 -10.56 -6.04
N LYS A 34 9.24 -10.67 -5.64
CA LYS A 34 8.18 -11.14 -6.52
C LYS A 34 7.98 -10.14 -7.67
N LEU A 35 8.23 -10.59 -8.90
CA LEU A 35 8.02 -9.78 -10.09
C LEU A 35 6.59 -9.94 -10.60
N VAL A 36 5.90 -8.81 -10.69
CA VAL A 36 4.57 -8.69 -11.29
C VAL A 36 4.54 -7.53 -12.27
N ARG A 37 3.82 -7.68 -13.38
CA ARG A 37 3.71 -6.66 -14.42
C ARG A 37 2.26 -6.47 -14.82
N ASN A 38 1.78 -5.25 -14.66
CA ASN A 38 0.42 -4.86 -15.02
C ASN A 38 0.35 -4.35 -16.47
N TYR A 39 -0.80 -4.51 -17.08
CA TYR A 39 -1.07 -4.23 -18.48
C TYR A 39 -2.56 -3.91 -18.67
N ILE A 40 -2.87 -2.89 -19.46
CA ILE A 40 -4.24 -2.58 -19.87
C ILE A 40 -4.54 -3.37 -21.14
N VAL A 41 -5.57 -4.20 -21.11
CA VAL A 41 -5.93 -5.02 -22.26
C VAL A 41 -6.71 -4.20 -23.27
N ASP A 42 -6.18 -4.10 -24.48
CA ASP A 42 -6.82 -3.33 -25.57
C ASP A 42 -8.01 -4.08 -26.21
N ASP A 43 -8.17 -5.38 -25.96
CA ASP A 43 -9.17 -6.24 -26.62
C ASP A 43 -9.49 -7.48 -25.76
N PHE A 44 -10.50 -7.39 -24.89
CA PHE A 44 -11.10 -8.55 -24.23
C PHE A 44 -12.11 -9.20 -25.18
N LYS A 45 -11.85 -10.44 -25.57
CA LYS A 45 -12.86 -11.25 -26.28
C LYS A 45 -13.50 -12.21 -25.30
N VAL A 46 -14.72 -11.89 -24.89
CA VAL A 46 -15.50 -12.68 -23.93
C VAL A 46 -16.44 -13.61 -24.69
N ASP A 47 -16.38 -14.89 -24.36
CA ASP A 47 -17.36 -15.90 -24.75
C ASP A 47 -18.12 -16.31 -23.48
N MET A 48 -19.30 -15.73 -23.28
CA MET A 48 -20.12 -15.92 -22.08
C MET A 48 -20.62 -17.37 -21.94
N GLU A 49 -20.84 -18.07 -23.05
CA GLU A 49 -21.28 -19.47 -23.03
C GLU A 49 -20.15 -20.40 -22.56
N LYS A 50 -18.94 -20.21 -23.10
CA LYS A 50 -17.76 -21.00 -22.70
C LYS A 50 -17.10 -20.49 -21.42
N ARG A 51 -17.48 -19.29 -20.95
CA ARG A 51 -16.88 -18.55 -19.83
C ARG A 51 -15.40 -18.28 -20.05
N THR A 52 -15.01 -18.09 -21.32
CA THR A 52 -13.62 -17.89 -21.70
C THR A 52 -13.38 -16.46 -22.11
N VAL A 53 -12.22 -15.94 -21.73
CA VAL A 53 -11.80 -14.58 -22.00
C VAL A 53 -10.42 -14.65 -22.64
N GLU A 54 -10.31 -14.16 -23.88
CA GLU A 54 -9.00 -13.93 -24.51
C GLU A 54 -8.48 -12.56 -24.09
N LEU A 55 -7.23 -12.51 -23.64
CA LEU A 55 -6.59 -11.30 -23.14
C LEU A 55 -5.09 -11.25 -23.46
N SER A 56 -4.52 -10.05 -23.48
CA SER A 56 -3.08 -9.83 -23.46
C SER A 56 -2.60 -9.63 -22.03
N PHE A 57 -1.49 -10.25 -21.65
CA PHE A 57 -0.98 -10.18 -20.26
C PHE A 57 0.42 -9.55 -20.15
N SER A 58 1.07 -9.24 -21.27
CA SER A 58 2.42 -8.68 -21.29
C SER A 58 2.71 -7.93 -22.59
N SER A 59 3.66 -6.99 -22.53
CA SER A 59 4.15 -6.15 -23.62
C SER A 59 5.65 -5.87 -23.46
N GLU A 60 6.24 -5.14 -24.42
CA GLU A 60 7.65 -4.71 -24.37
C GLU A 60 7.86 -3.33 -23.75
N THR A 61 6.83 -2.74 -23.10
CA THR A 61 6.94 -1.45 -22.41
C THR A 61 8.05 -1.49 -21.35
N GLU A 62 8.79 -0.38 -21.21
CA GLU A 62 9.82 -0.20 -20.17
C GLU A 62 9.16 -0.10 -18.79
N VAL A 63 9.62 -0.91 -17.83
CA VAL A 63 9.08 -0.91 -16.46
C VAL A 63 10.23 -0.67 -15.48
N GLY A 64 10.13 0.38 -14.66
CA GLY A 64 11.09 0.63 -13.59
C GLY A 64 11.05 -0.45 -12.51
N ARG A 65 12.22 -0.99 -12.16
CA ARG A 65 12.43 -1.99 -11.10
C ARG A 65 13.54 -1.51 -10.16
N TRP A 66 13.64 -2.13 -8.99
CA TRP A 66 14.71 -1.84 -8.03
C TRP A 66 16.12 -2.09 -8.60
N PHE A 67 16.24 -2.92 -9.64
CA PHE A 67 17.49 -3.23 -10.32
C PHE A 67 17.77 -2.38 -11.57
N GLY A 68 16.89 -1.44 -11.93
CA GLY A 68 16.95 -0.65 -13.16
C GLY A 68 15.67 -0.76 -13.99
N VAL A 69 15.73 -0.36 -15.26
CA VAL A 69 14.59 -0.45 -16.18
C VAL A 69 14.54 -1.83 -16.84
N GLU A 70 13.37 -2.46 -16.83
CA GLU A 70 13.13 -3.78 -17.43
C GLU A 70 12.36 -3.68 -18.75
N ILE A 71 12.81 -4.43 -19.75
CA ILE A 71 12.06 -4.71 -20.98
C ILE A 71 11.91 -6.22 -21.12
N LEU A 72 10.68 -6.73 -21.19
CA LEU A 72 10.42 -8.15 -21.46
C LEU A 72 10.50 -8.41 -22.96
N ASP A 73 11.46 -9.24 -23.40
CA ASP A 73 11.56 -9.62 -24.80
C ASP A 73 10.39 -10.54 -25.18
N HIS A 74 9.72 -10.18 -26.28
CA HIS A 74 8.64 -10.96 -26.87
C HIS A 74 9.08 -11.65 -28.17
N SER A 75 10.38 -11.93 -28.32
CA SER A 75 10.92 -12.71 -29.43
C SER A 75 10.56 -14.18 -29.32
N ASN A 76 10.49 -14.85 -30.47
CA ASN A 76 10.17 -16.27 -30.51
C ASN A 76 11.22 -17.05 -29.69
N GLY A 77 10.77 -17.72 -28.63
CA GLY A 77 11.64 -18.44 -27.69
C GLY A 77 12.03 -17.67 -26.42
N ALA A 78 11.69 -16.38 -26.29
CA ALA A 78 11.97 -15.59 -25.08
C ALA A 78 11.01 -15.92 -23.92
N ILE A 79 9.74 -16.23 -24.22
CA ILE A 79 8.72 -16.57 -23.23
C ILE A 79 8.61 -18.09 -23.08
N ASP A 80 8.84 -18.59 -21.87
CA ASP A 80 8.59 -19.98 -21.52
C ASP A 80 7.17 -20.17 -20.99
N PHE A 81 6.25 -20.58 -21.86
CA PHE A 81 4.84 -20.84 -21.51
C PHE A 81 4.61 -22.16 -20.76
N SER A 82 5.65 -22.96 -20.49
CA SER A 82 5.49 -24.30 -19.88
C SER A 82 4.74 -24.26 -18.55
N ARG A 83 4.86 -23.18 -17.77
CA ARG A 83 4.10 -23.02 -16.53
C ARG A 83 2.67 -22.55 -16.78
N LEU A 84 2.46 -21.52 -17.59
CA LEU A 84 1.09 -21.03 -17.88
C LEU A 84 0.20 -22.11 -18.50
N ASN A 85 0.73 -22.90 -19.42
CA ASN A 85 0.00 -23.97 -20.12
C ASN A 85 -0.24 -25.23 -19.28
N THR A 86 0.14 -25.23 -18.00
CA THR A 86 -0.19 -26.30 -17.03
C THR A 86 -1.38 -25.93 -16.14
N ARG A 87 -2.38 -25.25 -16.71
CA ARG A 87 -3.54 -24.74 -15.96
C ARG A 87 -3.12 -23.79 -14.83
N ALA A 88 -2.27 -22.82 -15.14
CA ALA A 88 -1.90 -21.78 -14.20
C ALA A 88 -3.14 -21.03 -13.69
N PRO A 89 -3.12 -20.52 -12.45
CA PRO A 89 -4.27 -19.85 -11.88
C PRO A 89 -4.51 -18.49 -12.53
N PHE A 90 -5.79 -18.14 -12.72
CA PHE A 90 -6.22 -16.78 -12.95
C PHE A 90 -6.74 -16.20 -11.63
N LEU A 91 -6.04 -15.18 -11.11
CA LEU A 91 -6.18 -14.69 -9.73
C LEU A 91 -6.82 -13.30 -9.67
N MET A 92 -7.24 -12.90 -8.47
CA MET A 92 -7.49 -11.50 -8.13
C MET A 92 -6.30 -10.92 -7.35
N ASP A 93 -5.82 -9.74 -7.75
CA ASP A 93 -4.80 -8.95 -7.05
C ASP A 93 -3.56 -9.74 -6.60
N HIS A 94 -3.10 -10.70 -7.43
CA HIS A 94 -1.98 -11.62 -7.17
C HIS A 94 -2.11 -12.48 -5.90
N ASN A 95 -3.33 -12.59 -5.35
CA ASN A 95 -3.61 -13.36 -4.15
C ASN A 95 -3.79 -14.84 -4.51
N PRO A 96 -2.86 -15.74 -4.13
CA PRO A 96 -2.97 -17.16 -4.45
C PRO A 96 -4.15 -17.86 -3.76
N ARG A 97 -4.85 -17.19 -2.84
CA ARG A 97 -6.07 -17.68 -2.19
C ARG A 97 -7.35 -17.27 -2.91
N ASP A 98 -7.29 -16.30 -3.82
CA ASP A 98 -8.46 -15.81 -4.58
C ASP A 98 -8.31 -16.16 -6.06
N GLN A 99 -8.45 -17.46 -6.37
CA GLN A 99 -8.44 -17.96 -7.72
C GLN A 99 -9.85 -17.94 -8.32
N VAL A 100 -10.03 -17.11 -9.34
CA VAL A 100 -11.32 -16.89 -10.02
C VAL A 100 -11.41 -17.64 -11.35
N GLY A 101 -10.30 -18.12 -11.88
CA GLY A 101 -10.27 -18.91 -13.10
C GLY A 101 -8.98 -19.70 -13.32
N VAL A 102 -8.79 -20.14 -14.55
CA VAL A 102 -7.62 -20.91 -14.98
C VAL A 102 -7.19 -20.46 -16.37
N VAL A 103 -5.88 -20.45 -16.62
CA VAL A 103 -5.32 -20.27 -17.96
C VAL A 103 -5.48 -21.58 -18.73
N GLU A 104 -6.27 -21.58 -19.81
CA GLU A 104 -6.48 -22.75 -20.66
C GLU A 104 -5.37 -22.91 -21.69
N ASN A 105 -4.93 -21.79 -22.25
CA ASN A 105 -3.86 -21.74 -23.22
C ASN A 105 -3.20 -20.36 -23.21
N SER A 106 -1.94 -20.29 -23.62
CA SER A 106 -1.18 -19.06 -23.78
C SER A 106 -0.18 -19.18 -24.93
N TRP A 107 0.01 -18.07 -25.64
CA TRP A 107 0.85 -18.00 -26.83
C TRP A 107 1.47 -16.62 -26.99
N LEU A 108 2.51 -16.55 -27.81
CA LEU A 108 3.11 -15.29 -28.24
C LEU A 108 2.38 -14.78 -29.49
N ASP A 109 1.83 -13.57 -29.41
CA ASP A 109 1.40 -12.83 -30.59
C ASP A 109 2.61 -12.14 -31.22
N ASN A 110 3.21 -12.80 -32.20
CA ASN A 110 4.38 -12.28 -32.92
C ASN A 110 4.09 -10.97 -33.67
N SER A 111 2.83 -10.73 -34.08
CA SER A 111 2.47 -9.54 -34.85
C SER A 111 2.40 -8.29 -33.98
N GLN A 112 1.95 -8.44 -32.73
CA GLN A 112 1.79 -7.35 -31.78
C GLN A 112 2.88 -7.30 -30.70
N ARG A 113 3.80 -8.28 -30.68
CA ARG A 113 4.85 -8.40 -29.65
C ARG A 113 4.27 -8.46 -28.24
N LYS A 114 3.22 -9.27 -28.04
CA LYS A 114 2.49 -9.41 -26.76
C LYS A 114 2.30 -10.87 -26.38
N GLY A 115 2.38 -11.19 -25.08
CA GLY A 115 1.90 -12.47 -24.56
C GLY A 115 0.39 -12.46 -24.46
N ARG A 116 -0.28 -13.46 -25.05
CA ARG A 116 -1.73 -13.65 -25.02
C ARG A 116 -2.11 -14.93 -24.29
N ALA A 117 -3.26 -14.91 -23.64
CA ALA A 117 -3.82 -16.06 -22.94
C ALA A 117 -5.33 -16.16 -23.15
N LEU A 118 -5.82 -17.38 -23.18
CA LEU A 118 -7.24 -17.72 -23.05
C LEU A 118 -7.46 -18.20 -21.62
N VAL A 119 -8.23 -17.45 -20.83
CA VAL A 119 -8.57 -17.81 -19.45
C VAL A 119 -10.02 -18.26 -19.37
N ARG A 120 -10.33 -19.26 -18.54
CA ARG A 120 -11.70 -19.68 -18.24
C ARG A 120 -12.06 -19.38 -16.80
N LEU A 121 -13.18 -18.68 -16.61
CA LEU A 121 -13.67 -18.28 -15.29
C LEU A 121 -14.45 -19.42 -14.63
N SER A 122 -14.32 -19.51 -13.30
CA SER A 122 -15.04 -20.47 -12.45
C SER A 122 -16.54 -20.25 -12.52
N LYS A 123 -17.34 -21.32 -12.31
CA LYS A 123 -18.81 -21.24 -12.16
C LYS A 123 -19.28 -20.88 -10.74
N SER A 124 -18.35 -20.53 -9.84
CA SER A 124 -18.71 -20.04 -8.51
C SER A 124 -19.37 -18.67 -8.60
N ALA A 125 -20.12 -18.27 -7.56
CA ALA A 125 -20.71 -16.93 -7.49
C ALA A 125 -19.66 -15.82 -7.70
N ARG A 126 -18.46 -15.98 -7.11
CA ARG A 126 -17.32 -15.07 -7.32
C ARG A 126 -16.82 -15.07 -8.77
N GLY A 127 -16.78 -16.24 -9.43
CA GLY A 127 -16.37 -16.31 -10.84
C GLY A 127 -17.42 -15.74 -11.80
N GLU A 128 -18.70 -15.79 -11.43
CA GLU A 128 -19.80 -15.15 -12.18
C GLU A 128 -19.73 -13.63 -12.10
N GLU A 129 -19.60 -13.09 -10.88
CA GLU A 129 -19.40 -11.66 -10.63
C GLU A 129 -18.26 -11.11 -11.49
N ILE A 130 -17.09 -11.77 -11.44
CA ILE A 130 -15.91 -11.32 -12.17
C ILE A 130 -16.06 -11.48 -13.69
N LEU A 131 -16.72 -12.54 -14.17
CA LEU A 131 -16.97 -12.70 -15.60
C LEU A 131 -17.88 -11.58 -16.14
N GLN A 132 -18.93 -11.24 -15.39
CA GLN A 132 -19.83 -10.14 -15.75
C GLN A 132 -19.11 -8.80 -15.70
N ASP A 133 -18.30 -8.54 -14.67
CA ASP A 133 -17.49 -7.31 -14.57
C ASP A 133 -16.50 -7.14 -15.75
N ILE A 134 -15.98 -8.26 -16.30
CA ILE A 134 -15.11 -8.24 -17.48
C ILE A 134 -15.93 -7.97 -18.75
N ASP A 135 -17.09 -8.61 -18.89
CA ASP A 135 -18.00 -8.44 -20.04
C ASP A 135 -18.55 -7.00 -20.10
N ASP A 136 -18.86 -6.42 -18.94
CA ASP A 136 -19.32 -5.04 -18.76
C ASP A 136 -18.17 -4.01 -18.88
N LEU A 137 -16.93 -4.46 -19.13
CA LEU A 137 -15.72 -3.63 -19.24
C LEU A 137 -15.42 -2.80 -17.98
N ILE A 138 -15.88 -3.24 -16.81
CA ILE A 138 -15.60 -2.61 -15.52
C ILE A 138 -14.19 -3.00 -15.04
N ARG A 139 -13.81 -4.27 -15.21
CA ARG A 139 -12.49 -4.79 -14.81
C ARG A 139 -11.66 -5.15 -16.02
N THR A 140 -10.78 -4.24 -16.43
CA THR A 140 -10.00 -4.39 -17.67
C THR A 140 -8.48 -4.49 -17.48
N ASN A 141 -7.99 -4.39 -16.25
CA ASN A 141 -6.55 -4.37 -15.98
C ASN A 141 -6.04 -5.77 -15.63
N ILE A 142 -5.03 -6.23 -16.37
CA ILE A 142 -4.40 -7.53 -16.19
C ILE A 142 -3.01 -7.37 -15.64
N SER A 143 -2.54 -8.37 -14.90
CA SER A 143 -1.18 -8.49 -14.47
C SER A 143 -0.64 -9.90 -14.67
N VAL A 144 0.67 -10.03 -14.77
CA VAL A 144 1.36 -11.31 -14.86
C VAL A 144 2.42 -11.41 -13.78
N GLY A 145 2.43 -12.52 -13.04
CA GLY A 145 3.55 -12.93 -12.19
C GLY A 145 4.53 -13.78 -12.99
N TYR A 146 5.82 -13.45 -12.94
CA TYR A 146 6.85 -14.15 -13.73
C TYR A 146 8.19 -14.26 -13.01
N THR A 147 9.06 -15.13 -13.54
CA THR A 147 10.44 -15.30 -13.10
C THR A 147 11.38 -15.02 -14.27
N ILE A 148 12.44 -14.26 -14.03
CA ILE A 148 13.49 -13.98 -15.01
C ILE A 148 14.47 -15.15 -15.04
N LYS A 149 14.79 -15.68 -16.22
CA LYS A 149 15.79 -16.75 -16.40
C LYS A 149 17.07 -16.25 -17.03
N LYS A 150 16.99 -15.31 -17.98
CA LYS A 150 18.13 -14.64 -18.61
C LYS A 150 17.81 -13.19 -18.90
N ALA A 151 18.82 -12.35 -18.72
CA ALA A 151 18.76 -10.93 -19.03
C ALA A 151 20.11 -10.47 -19.59
N ILE A 152 20.08 -9.43 -20.40
CA ILE A 152 21.28 -8.73 -20.87
C ILE A 152 21.13 -7.24 -20.55
N LEU A 153 22.23 -6.59 -20.18
CA LEU A 153 22.28 -5.12 -20.17
C LEU A 153 22.13 -4.60 -21.60
N LYS A 154 21.05 -3.89 -21.89
CA LYS A 154 20.71 -3.34 -23.20
C LYS A 154 21.28 -1.94 -23.38
N GLU A 155 21.17 -1.11 -22.35
CA GLU A 155 21.58 0.30 -22.37
C GLU A 155 22.01 0.71 -20.96
N GLN A 156 23.05 1.55 -20.85
CA GLN A 156 23.42 2.20 -19.59
C GLN A 156 22.91 3.63 -19.64
N ARG A 157 22.03 4.01 -18.71
CA ARG A 157 21.59 5.40 -18.53
C ARG A 157 22.22 5.98 -17.27
N GLU A 158 22.20 7.30 -17.17
CA GLU A 158 22.88 8.05 -16.10
C GLU A 158 22.34 7.71 -14.70
N HIS A 159 21.07 7.30 -14.60
CA HIS A 159 20.41 7.01 -13.32
C HIS A 159 19.87 5.57 -13.22
N ASP A 160 19.45 4.94 -14.32
CA ASP A 160 18.93 3.56 -14.33
C ASP A 160 19.42 2.75 -15.54
N ASP A 161 20.10 1.63 -15.31
CA ASP A 161 20.49 0.69 -16.36
C ASP A 161 19.25 0.00 -16.97
N VAL A 162 19.21 -0.17 -18.28
CA VAL A 162 18.13 -0.87 -18.99
C VAL A 162 18.52 -2.31 -19.26
N TYR A 163 17.73 -3.25 -18.75
CA TYR A 163 17.90 -4.67 -18.92
C TYR A 163 16.84 -5.24 -19.86
N LEU A 164 17.29 -5.92 -20.92
CA LEU A 164 16.43 -6.73 -21.77
C LEU A 164 16.37 -8.15 -21.21
N ILE A 165 15.17 -8.57 -20.82
CA ILE A 165 14.90 -9.91 -20.30
C ILE A 165 14.68 -10.85 -21.48
N THR A 166 15.71 -11.60 -21.84
CA THR A 166 15.75 -12.45 -23.03
C THR A 166 15.19 -13.85 -22.81
N GLU A 167 15.04 -14.29 -21.55
CA GLU A 167 14.34 -15.53 -21.20
C GLU A 167 13.57 -15.34 -19.89
N TRP A 168 12.24 -15.54 -19.92
CA TRP A 168 11.38 -15.39 -18.74
C TRP A 168 10.22 -16.38 -18.77
N GLN A 169 9.72 -16.74 -17.58
CA GLN A 169 8.65 -17.72 -17.41
C GLN A 169 7.51 -17.11 -16.59
N PRO A 170 6.35 -16.80 -17.21
CA PRO A 170 5.15 -16.43 -16.47
C PRO A 170 4.58 -17.63 -15.72
N TYR A 171 4.09 -17.42 -14.50
CA TYR A 171 3.56 -18.49 -13.66
C TYR A 171 2.12 -18.30 -13.17
N GLU A 172 1.58 -17.09 -13.30
CA GLU A 172 0.18 -16.74 -13.01
C GLU A 172 -0.24 -15.49 -13.78
N ILE A 173 -1.55 -15.35 -13.99
CA ILE A 173 -2.17 -14.14 -14.52
C ILE A 173 -3.20 -13.67 -13.50
N SER A 174 -3.31 -12.36 -13.27
CA SER A 174 -4.23 -11.79 -12.32
C SER A 174 -5.03 -10.65 -12.92
N LEU A 175 -6.30 -10.53 -12.54
CA LEU A 175 -7.09 -9.32 -12.71
C LEU A 175 -6.78 -8.37 -11.55
N VAL A 176 -6.50 -7.10 -11.85
CA VAL A 176 -6.11 -6.09 -10.85
C VAL A 176 -7.01 -4.86 -10.97
N SER A 177 -7.19 -4.13 -9.87
CA SER A 177 -7.96 -2.88 -9.89
C SER A 177 -7.15 -1.68 -10.37
N ILE A 178 -5.85 -1.64 -10.05
CA ILE A 178 -4.93 -0.53 -10.38
C ILE A 178 -3.72 -1.12 -11.11
N PRO A 179 -3.52 -0.81 -12.40
CA PRO A 179 -2.32 -1.21 -13.10
C PRO A 179 -1.14 -0.35 -12.64
N ALA A 180 0.05 -0.94 -12.58
CA ALA A 180 1.29 -0.22 -12.29
C ALA A 180 1.76 0.66 -13.48
N ASP A 181 1.12 0.55 -14.65
CA ASP A 181 1.53 1.28 -15.85
C ASP A 181 0.31 1.76 -16.66
N THR A 182 0.25 3.08 -16.84
CA THR A 182 -0.63 3.83 -17.76
C THR A 182 0.25 4.84 -18.51
N ASN A 183 1.44 4.43 -18.98
CA ASN A 183 2.31 5.14 -19.93
C ASN A 183 2.37 6.68 -19.77
N VAL A 184 2.97 7.35 -18.78
CA VAL A 184 3.69 7.05 -17.53
C VAL A 184 3.39 8.25 -16.62
N GLY A 185 3.15 8.05 -15.32
CA GLY A 185 2.97 9.16 -14.38
C GLY A 185 3.42 8.76 -12.98
N VAL A 186 4.48 9.39 -12.48
CA VAL A 186 4.95 9.25 -11.11
C VAL A 186 3.84 9.67 -10.15
N GLY A 187 3.39 8.73 -9.32
CA GLY A 187 2.89 9.00 -7.98
C GLY A 187 1.53 9.70 -7.84
N ARG A 188 0.45 8.90 -7.84
CA ARG A 188 -0.77 9.03 -7.01
C ARG A 188 -1.29 10.46 -6.70
N SER A 189 -2.32 10.92 -7.43
CA SER A 189 -3.68 11.20 -6.89
C SER A 189 -4.59 11.93 -7.90
N ALA A 190 -5.73 11.28 -8.21
CA ALA A 190 -7.08 11.79 -8.49
C ALA A 190 -7.36 12.98 -9.45
N ILE A 191 -8.44 12.78 -10.24
CA ILE A 191 -9.29 13.73 -11.02
C ILE A 191 -8.60 14.24 -12.30
N VAL A 192 -9.11 14.08 -13.54
CA VAL A 192 -10.35 14.67 -14.11
C VAL A 192 -10.73 14.01 -15.46
N ASN A 193 -12.05 13.86 -15.61
CA ASN A 193 -12.94 13.84 -16.79
C ASN A 193 -12.42 14.12 -18.23
N ASN A 194 -12.99 13.31 -19.12
CA ASN A 194 -13.60 13.55 -20.44
C ASN A 194 -12.85 14.14 -21.65
N GLU A 195 -12.98 13.33 -22.71
CA GLU A 195 -13.44 13.66 -24.07
C GLU A 195 -12.47 14.17 -25.13
N ASN A 196 -12.57 13.46 -26.27
CA ASN A 196 -12.26 13.83 -27.66
C ASN A 196 -10.80 13.79 -28.13
N SER A 197 -10.44 12.68 -28.80
CA SER A 197 -10.00 12.73 -30.22
C SER A 197 -9.78 11.33 -30.81
N GLU A 198 -10.31 11.13 -32.02
CA GLU A 198 -10.27 9.94 -32.88
C GLU A 198 -8.87 9.59 -33.43
N PRO A 199 -8.67 8.35 -33.94
CA PRO A 199 -7.37 7.73 -34.15
C PRO A 199 -6.79 8.06 -35.53
N ASN A 200 -5.47 8.15 -35.63
CA ASN A 200 -4.80 8.09 -36.93
C ASN A 200 -3.80 6.93 -36.97
N SER A 201 -4.24 5.87 -37.63
CA SER A 201 -3.41 4.76 -38.11
C SER A 201 -2.59 5.25 -39.30
N GLU A 202 -1.28 4.98 -39.29
CA GLU A 202 -0.54 4.44 -40.44
C GLU A 202 0.95 4.33 -40.07
N ASN A 203 1.43 3.08 -39.97
CA ASN A 203 2.79 2.77 -40.39
C ASN A 203 2.79 1.39 -41.05
N GLU A 204 3.34 1.41 -42.27
CA GLU A 204 3.15 0.42 -43.31
C GLU A 204 3.83 -0.93 -43.06
N LYS A 205 3.30 -1.93 -43.77
CA LYS A 205 3.71 -3.34 -43.77
C LYS A 205 5.01 -3.55 -44.57
N ILE A 206 5.92 -4.35 -44.02
CA ILE A 206 6.89 -5.11 -44.82
C ILE A 206 6.61 -6.60 -44.60
N THR A 207 6.27 -7.30 -45.66
CA THR A 207 6.20 -8.77 -45.75
C THR A 207 6.95 -9.14 -47.03
N LYS A 208 7.76 -10.20 -47.08
CA LYS A 208 7.33 -11.58 -47.33
C LYS A 208 8.57 -12.45 -47.51
N ILE A 209 8.48 -13.75 -47.21
CA ILE A 209 8.70 -14.84 -48.19
C ILE A 209 7.79 -16.04 -47.85
N GLN A 210 7.11 -16.59 -48.86
CA GLN A 210 6.50 -17.93 -48.86
C GLN A 210 6.89 -18.65 -50.17
N PHE A 211 7.13 -19.97 -50.10
CA PHE A 211 7.62 -20.86 -51.18
C PHE A 211 6.57 -21.14 -52.30
N PRO A 212 6.84 -21.99 -53.32
CA PRO A 212 7.66 -21.78 -54.53
C PRO A 212 6.88 -22.00 -55.86
N HIS A 213 7.52 -21.70 -57.01
CA HIS A 213 7.45 -22.34 -58.35
C HIS A 213 7.20 -21.41 -59.59
N GLN A 214 8.22 -21.36 -60.44
CA GLN A 214 8.32 -21.20 -61.91
C GLN A 214 7.72 -20.00 -62.70
N GLN A 215 8.66 -19.36 -63.44
CA GLN A 215 8.58 -18.85 -64.83
C GLN A 215 7.80 -17.56 -65.17
N ARG A 216 8.52 -16.43 -65.24
CA ARG A 216 8.94 -15.65 -66.45
C ARG A 216 9.24 -14.19 -66.04
N LYS A 217 10.45 -13.70 -66.37
CA LYS A 217 10.88 -12.30 -66.16
C LYS A 217 10.36 -11.40 -67.29
N GLN A 218 9.61 -10.35 -66.96
CA GLN A 218 9.54 -9.11 -67.74
C GLN A 218 9.86 -7.95 -66.80
N ILE A 219 10.86 -7.13 -67.14
CA ILE A 219 11.26 -5.94 -66.39
C ILE A 219 10.88 -4.73 -67.25
N MET A 220 9.94 -3.89 -66.79
CA MET A 220 9.56 -2.65 -67.49
C MET A 220 10.56 -1.52 -67.20
N LYS A 221 10.86 -0.67 -68.20
CA LYS A 221 11.79 0.49 -68.09
C LYS A 221 11.03 1.83 -68.10
N TRP A 222 11.58 2.83 -67.42
CA TRP A 222 11.01 4.18 -67.26
C TRP A 222 12.01 5.26 -67.67
N ASP A 223 11.52 6.38 -68.21
CA ASP A 223 12.31 7.57 -68.53
C ASP A 223 11.89 8.77 -67.67
N TYR A 224 12.86 9.61 -67.30
CA TYR A 224 12.66 10.80 -66.47
C TYR A 224 13.09 12.05 -67.24
N PHE A 225 12.26 13.11 -67.23
CA PHE A 225 12.56 14.36 -67.92
C PHE A 225 11.86 15.56 -67.27
N THR A 226 12.30 16.76 -67.61
CA THR A 226 11.78 18.01 -67.05
C THR A 226 10.94 18.75 -68.10
N ASP A 227 9.78 19.24 -67.69
CA ASP A 227 8.93 20.07 -68.57
C ASP A 227 9.38 21.53 -68.60
N LYS A 228 8.83 22.32 -69.52
CA LYS A 228 9.11 23.73 -69.77
C LYS A 228 8.83 24.63 -68.56
N ASP A 229 7.99 24.19 -67.63
CA ASP A 229 7.70 24.88 -66.37
C ASP A 229 8.64 24.46 -65.20
N GLY A 230 9.69 23.67 -65.48
CA GLY A 230 10.70 23.27 -64.49
C GLY A 230 10.31 22.07 -63.61
N ASN A 231 9.15 21.47 -63.85
CA ASN A 231 8.64 20.32 -63.09
C ASN A 231 9.29 19.01 -63.56
N GLN A 232 9.61 18.11 -62.62
CA GLN A 232 10.15 16.78 -62.96
C GLN A 232 9.03 15.77 -63.21
N LEU A 233 9.09 15.09 -64.35
CA LEU A 233 8.10 14.15 -64.86
C LEU A 233 8.74 12.78 -65.18
N ARG A 234 7.93 11.72 -65.24
CA ARG A 234 8.36 10.40 -65.76
C ARG A 234 7.31 9.72 -66.63
N GLN A 235 7.75 8.85 -67.54
CA GLN A 235 6.88 8.07 -68.44
C GLN A 235 7.47 6.69 -68.76
N ARG A 236 6.63 5.68 -69.04
CA ARG A 236 7.08 4.31 -69.36
C ARG A 236 7.71 4.23 -70.74
N ILE A 237 8.65 3.29 -70.93
CA ILE A 237 9.31 3.02 -72.21
C ILE A 237 9.17 1.55 -72.57
N ASN A 238 8.96 1.26 -73.86
CA ASN A 238 9.00 -0.10 -74.40
C ASN A 238 10.46 -0.56 -74.67
N GLU A 239 10.64 -1.82 -75.08
CA GLU A 239 11.97 -2.42 -75.30
C GLU A 239 12.76 -1.75 -76.44
N SER A 240 12.10 -1.00 -77.33
CA SER A 240 12.71 -0.23 -78.42
C SER A 240 13.04 1.23 -78.07
N GLY A 241 12.74 1.69 -76.84
CA GLY A 241 13.12 3.03 -76.38
C GLY A 241 12.07 4.14 -76.61
N GLU A 242 10.87 3.79 -77.06
CA GLU A 242 9.79 4.75 -77.30
C GLU A 242 8.88 4.90 -76.06
N ARG A 243 8.55 6.16 -75.71
CA ARG A 243 7.74 6.49 -74.55
C ARG A 243 6.26 6.20 -74.80
N PHE A 244 5.58 5.55 -73.87
CA PHE A 244 4.14 5.25 -73.96
C PHE A 244 3.47 5.29 -72.57
N GLY A 245 2.15 5.49 -72.55
CA GLY A 245 1.36 5.62 -71.31
C GLY A 245 1.28 7.05 -70.77
N ASP A 246 0.63 7.23 -69.61
CA ASP A 246 0.40 8.56 -69.02
C ASP A 246 1.67 9.15 -68.41
N ILE A 247 1.79 10.49 -68.43
CA ILE A 247 2.93 11.23 -67.87
C ILE A 247 2.62 11.56 -66.39
N GLU A 248 3.49 11.12 -65.48
CA GLU A 248 3.32 11.32 -64.04
C GLU A 248 4.20 12.48 -63.53
N LEU A 249 3.61 13.39 -62.76
CA LEU A 249 4.31 14.50 -62.08
C LEU A 249 4.99 13.99 -60.81
N VAL A 250 6.31 14.21 -60.72
CA VAL A 250 7.13 13.76 -59.60
C VAL A 250 7.40 14.88 -58.59
N ARG A 251 7.55 16.14 -59.04
CA ARG A 251 7.77 17.29 -58.14
C ARG A 251 7.46 18.64 -58.81
N ALA A 252 6.77 19.55 -58.11
CA ALA A 252 6.50 20.94 -58.50
C ALA A 252 7.35 21.97 -57.73
N VAL A 253 7.68 23.10 -58.35
CA VAL A 253 8.59 24.13 -57.80
C VAL A 253 7.81 25.19 -57.02
N GLY A 254 7.82 25.15 -55.68
CA GLY A 254 7.29 26.25 -54.83
C GLY A 254 6.94 25.96 -53.36
N ASP A 255 6.94 24.71 -52.89
CA ASP A 255 6.14 24.34 -51.70
C ASP A 255 6.87 24.25 -50.33
N THR A 256 7.99 24.95 -50.09
CA THR A 256 8.79 24.71 -48.87
C THR A 256 9.16 25.90 -47.98
N ALA A 257 9.14 27.15 -48.45
CA ALA A 257 9.64 28.28 -47.65
C ALA A 257 8.54 29.06 -46.89
N GLU A 258 7.39 29.32 -47.52
CA GLU A 258 6.34 30.17 -46.93
C GLU A 258 5.58 29.48 -45.79
N ARG A 259 5.29 28.17 -45.91
CA ARG A 259 4.65 27.40 -44.83
C ARG A 259 5.53 27.25 -43.58
N GLY A 260 6.85 27.16 -43.76
CA GLY A 260 7.80 27.13 -42.64
C GLY A 260 7.82 28.44 -41.86
N ALA A 261 7.86 29.57 -42.58
CA ALA A 261 7.85 30.89 -41.95
C ALA A 261 6.52 31.24 -41.25
N GLU A 262 5.37 30.78 -41.77
CA GLU A 262 4.08 30.97 -41.11
C GLU A 262 3.92 30.16 -39.82
N THR A 263 4.45 28.93 -39.80
CA THR A 263 4.41 28.06 -38.63
C THR A 263 5.25 28.66 -37.50
N GLU A 264 6.43 29.20 -37.84
CA GLU A 264 7.33 29.80 -36.86
C GLU A 264 6.80 31.13 -36.29
N ARG A 265 6.15 31.95 -37.12
CA ARG A 265 5.45 33.15 -36.63
C ARG A 265 4.32 32.84 -35.64
N LYS A 266 3.58 31.74 -35.86
CA LYS A 266 2.54 31.30 -34.93
C LYS A 266 3.14 30.84 -33.59
N ARG A 267 4.21 30.03 -33.62
CA ARG A 267 4.91 29.55 -32.42
C ARG A 267 5.38 30.70 -31.53
N VAL A 268 6.06 31.69 -32.13
CA VAL A 268 6.59 32.85 -31.39
C VAL A 268 5.46 33.69 -30.78
N SER A 269 4.36 33.88 -31.51
CA SER A 269 3.19 34.61 -31.00
C SER A 269 2.56 33.93 -29.78
N GLU A 270 2.47 32.60 -29.78
CA GLU A 270 1.89 31.83 -28.68
C GLU A 270 2.77 31.88 -27.42
N LEU A 271 4.10 31.79 -27.59
CA LEU A 271 5.06 31.94 -26.48
C LEU A 271 4.95 33.31 -25.81
N MET A 272 4.86 34.40 -26.60
CA MET A 272 4.74 35.75 -26.06
C MET A 272 3.44 35.95 -25.26
N GLN A 273 2.30 35.44 -25.76
CA GLN A 273 1.02 35.53 -25.05
C GLN A 273 1.03 34.74 -23.73
N LEU A 274 1.67 33.57 -23.72
CA LEU A 274 1.79 32.74 -22.51
C LEU A 274 2.65 33.42 -21.45
N GLY A 275 3.79 34.00 -21.85
CA GLY A 275 4.66 34.72 -20.91
C GLY A 275 4.04 35.99 -20.34
N GLU A 276 3.27 36.74 -21.12
CA GLU A 276 2.54 37.91 -20.61
C GLU A 276 1.47 37.52 -19.58
N ARG A 277 0.71 36.45 -19.83
CA ARG A 277 -0.37 35.99 -18.94
C ARG A 277 0.14 35.56 -17.56
N PHE A 278 1.33 34.97 -17.49
CA PHE A 278 1.90 34.43 -16.26
C PHE A 278 3.09 35.23 -15.72
N GLY A 279 3.38 36.40 -16.30
CA GLY A 279 4.46 37.29 -15.84
C GLY A 279 5.88 36.75 -16.07
N ALA A 280 6.07 35.82 -17.01
CA ALA A 280 7.31 35.09 -17.28
C ALA A 280 7.99 35.54 -18.60
N SER A 281 8.06 36.86 -18.82
CA SER A 281 8.63 37.46 -20.05
C SER A 281 10.13 37.21 -20.24
N ASP A 282 10.83 36.90 -19.15
CA ASP A 282 12.24 36.48 -19.11
C ASP A 282 12.45 35.11 -19.76
N LEU A 283 11.61 34.13 -19.42
CA LEU A 283 11.66 32.77 -19.96
C LEU A 283 11.26 32.70 -21.44
N VAL A 284 10.31 33.53 -21.89
CA VAL A 284 9.89 33.59 -23.29
C VAL A 284 11.06 33.85 -24.24
N ARG A 285 11.92 34.83 -23.91
CA ARG A 285 13.05 35.18 -24.79
C ARG A 285 14.03 34.02 -24.94
N GLN A 286 14.35 33.36 -23.83
CA GLN A 286 15.22 32.19 -23.85
C GLN A 286 14.61 31.03 -24.69
N TYR A 287 13.31 30.80 -24.57
CA TYR A 287 12.65 29.69 -25.26
C TYR A 287 12.43 29.95 -26.76
N ILE A 288 12.40 31.22 -27.19
CA ILE A 288 12.46 31.59 -28.61
C ILE A 288 13.86 31.31 -29.17
N ASP A 289 14.92 31.71 -28.45
CA ASP A 289 16.31 31.52 -28.91
C ASP A 289 16.73 30.03 -28.96
N GLU A 290 16.19 29.22 -28.05
CA GLU A 290 16.48 27.77 -27.96
C GLU A 290 15.55 26.90 -28.82
N ASP A 291 14.69 27.51 -29.63
CA ASP A 291 13.71 26.86 -30.52
C ASP A 291 12.78 25.84 -29.81
N LYS A 292 12.37 26.18 -28.57
CA LYS A 292 11.53 25.34 -27.72
C LYS A 292 10.04 25.53 -27.96
N SER A 293 9.25 24.51 -27.68
CA SER A 293 7.80 24.54 -27.92
C SER A 293 7.03 25.35 -26.86
N PRO A 294 5.83 25.87 -27.19
CA PRO A 294 4.95 26.53 -26.21
C PRO A 294 4.58 25.65 -25.00
N ALA A 295 4.47 24.34 -25.19
CA ALA A 295 4.17 23.38 -24.12
C ALA A 295 5.32 23.28 -23.09
N GLU A 296 6.56 23.36 -23.54
CA GLU A 296 7.72 23.35 -22.64
C GLU A 296 7.82 24.63 -21.82
N LEU A 297 7.48 25.79 -22.41
CA LEU A 297 7.38 27.04 -21.65
C LEU A 297 6.27 26.97 -20.60
N GLN A 298 5.12 26.37 -20.95
CA GLN A 298 4.01 26.17 -20.00
C GLN A 298 4.44 25.31 -18.80
N ASN A 299 5.16 24.22 -19.04
CA ASN A 299 5.69 23.37 -17.98
C ASN A 299 6.68 24.13 -17.09
N ALA A 300 7.60 24.91 -17.67
CA ALA A 300 8.56 25.70 -16.90
C ALA A 300 7.88 26.78 -16.04
N ILE A 301 6.82 27.41 -16.56
CA ILE A 301 6.01 28.36 -15.80
C ILE A 301 5.27 27.65 -14.66
N LEU A 302 4.68 26.48 -14.92
CA LEU A 302 3.98 25.68 -13.91
C LEU A 302 4.94 25.19 -12.82
N GLU A 303 6.15 24.77 -13.15
CA GLU A 303 7.19 24.42 -12.17
C GLU A 303 7.59 25.64 -11.32
N ARG A 304 7.79 26.81 -11.96
CA ARG A 304 8.10 28.05 -11.23
C ARG A 304 6.97 28.45 -10.29
N MET A 305 5.72 28.25 -10.71
CA MET A 305 4.54 28.48 -9.86
C MET A 305 4.45 27.46 -8.72
N HIS A 306 4.71 26.17 -8.99
CA HIS A 306 4.71 25.09 -8.01
C HIS A 306 5.82 25.27 -6.95
N ASN A 307 6.96 25.83 -7.34
CA ASN A 307 8.03 26.18 -6.40
C ASN A 307 7.74 27.46 -5.60
N SER A 308 6.92 28.38 -6.14
CA SER A 308 6.52 29.61 -5.45
C SER A 308 5.33 29.44 -4.51
N GLN A 309 4.45 28.46 -4.76
CA GLN A 309 3.36 28.10 -3.85
C GLN A 309 3.86 27.05 -2.86
N GLY A 310 3.94 27.46 -1.60
CA GLY A 310 4.41 26.63 -0.49
C GLY A 310 3.78 25.23 -0.48
N LYS A 311 4.64 24.25 -0.14
CA LYS A 311 4.39 22.81 -0.04
C LYS A 311 2.97 22.46 0.48
N PRO A 312 2.24 21.55 -0.17
CA PRO A 312 0.98 21.01 0.34
C PRO A 312 1.17 20.23 1.66
N ILE A 313 0.27 20.47 2.62
CA ILE A 313 0.22 19.86 3.97
C ILE A 313 -0.46 18.48 3.89
N THR A 314 0.12 17.54 3.14
CA THR A 314 -0.38 16.14 3.07
C THR A 314 0.67 15.08 3.36
N GLU A 315 1.91 15.45 3.67
CA GLU A 315 2.77 14.59 4.47
C GLU A 315 2.26 14.64 5.92
N LYS A 316 1.72 13.52 6.40
CA LYS A 316 1.72 13.23 7.84
C LYS A 316 3.13 13.58 8.34
N PRO A 317 3.29 14.35 9.43
CA PRO A 317 4.62 14.62 9.96
C PRO A 317 5.29 13.26 10.15
N LYS A 318 6.46 13.08 9.51
CA LYS A 318 7.33 11.95 9.82
C LYS A 318 7.45 11.94 11.34
N ALA A 319 6.90 10.89 11.96
CA ALA A 319 7.11 10.68 13.38
C ALA A 319 8.64 10.65 13.56
N ASN A 320 9.13 11.56 14.39
CA ASN A 320 10.55 11.79 14.60
C ASN A 320 11.27 10.46 14.90
N ASP A 321 12.30 10.21 14.10
CA ASP A 321 13.48 9.35 14.30
C ASP A 321 13.56 8.55 15.61
N ALA A 322 12.80 7.45 15.68
CA ALA A 322 12.99 6.42 16.70
C ALA A 322 13.05 5.00 16.12
N ASN A 323 13.08 4.89 14.78
CA ASN A 323 13.37 3.64 14.10
C ASN A 323 14.89 3.57 13.91
N ILE A 324 15.51 2.53 14.44
CA ILE A 324 16.95 2.26 14.26
C ILE A 324 17.25 1.76 12.84
N GLY A 325 16.23 1.64 11.99
CA GLY A 325 16.39 1.31 10.57
C GLY A 325 16.70 -0.17 10.35
N LEU A 326 16.26 -1.05 11.27
CA LEU A 326 16.43 -2.48 11.11
C LEU A 326 15.68 -2.96 9.87
N THR A 327 16.36 -3.72 9.01
CA THR A 327 15.69 -4.40 7.89
C THR A 327 14.74 -5.48 8.44
N GLY A 328 13.74 -5.89 7.65
CA GLY A 328 12.81 -6.95 8.06
C GLY A 328 13.47 -8.30 8.40
N ASP A 329 14.68 -8.54 7.88
CA ASP A 329 15.52 -9.70 8.20
C ASP A 329 16.31 -9.55 9.51
N GLU A 330 16.80 -8.36 9.80
CA GLU A 330 17.50 -8.06 11.07
C GLU A 330 16.53 -7.98 12.25
N ALA A 331 15.32 -7.46 12.01
CA ALA A 331 14.23 -7.54 12.98
C ALA A 331 13.77 -8.99 13.23
N ARG A 332 13.99 -9.92 12.28
CA ARG A 332 13.71 -11.37 12.44
C ARG A 332 14.75 -12.08 13.30
N SER A 333 16.02 -11.69 13.21
CA SER A 333 17.11 -12.32 13.95
C SER A 333 17.19 -11.86 15.40
N PHE A 334 16.56 -10.74 15.75
CA PHE A 334 16.52 -10.23 17.12
C PHE A 334 15.80 -11.20 18.07
N SER A 335 16.54 -11.82 18.98
CA SER A 335 16.02 -12.75 19.97
C SER A 335 16.06 -12.18 21.38
N LEU A 336 14.90 -11.76 21.89
CA LEU A 336 14.76 -11.22 23.25
C LEU A 336 15.30 -12.18 24.33
N MET A 337 15.22 -13.50 24.10
CA MET A 337 15.70 -14.51 25.05
C MET A 337 17.23 -14.62 25.09
N ARG A 338 17.93 -14.42 23.96
CA ARG A 338 19.41 -14.34 23.97
C ARG A 338 19.82 -13.12 24.80
N ALA A 339 19.15 -12.00 24.56
CA ALA A 339 19.35 -10.77 25.29
C ALA A 339 19.13 -10.96 26.81
N VAL A 340 18.00 -11.54 27.24
CA VAL A 340 17.71 -11.81 28.66
C VAL A 340 18.70 -12.81 29.28
N ARG A 341 19.09 -13.88 28.56
CA ARG A 341 20.08 -14.84 29.05
C ARG A 341 21.44 -14.20 29.28
N ALA A 342 21.85 -13.25 28.44
CA ALA A 342 23.09 -12.51 28.62
C ALA A 342 23.07 -11.57 29.83
N LEU A 343 21.88 -11.09 30.23
CA LEU A 343 21.69 -10.25 31.42
C LEU A 343 21.62 -11.01 32.75
N LEU A 344 21.49 -12.34 32.72
CA LEU A 344 21.50 -13.11 33.96
C LEU A 344 22.87 -13.03 34.67
N PRO A 345 22.91 -12.95 36.00
CA PRO A 345 24.17 -12.84 36.75
C PRO A 345 25.08 -14.07 36.62
N ASN A 346 24.55 -15.20 36.12
CA ASN A 346 25.30 -16.42 35.81
C ASN A 346 25.50 -16.66 34.31
N ALA A 347 25.30 -15.65 33.46
CA ALA A 347 25.49 -15.75 32.02
C ALA A 347 26.93 -16.17 31.69
N THR A 348 27.08 -17.19 30.85
CA THR A 348 28.40 -17.59 30.36
C THR A 348 28.88 -16.61 29.28
N LEU A 349 30.19 -16.59 29.01
CA LEU A 349 30.76 -15.72 27.97
C LEU A 349 30.15 -16.00 26.59
N ALA A 350 29.80 -17.27 26.33
CA ALA A 350 29.09 -17.69 25.12
C ALA A 350 27.64 -17.17 25.04
N ASP A 351 26.94 -17.02 26.17
CA ASP A 351 25.59 -16.44 26.19
C ASP A 351 25.62 -14.94 25.87
N ARG A 352 26.67 -14.24 26.30
CA ARG A 352 26.89 -12.82 26.01
C ARG A 352 27.31 -12.57 24.56
N GLU A 353 28.18 -13.41 24.01
CA GLU A 353 28.54 -13.37 22.58
C GLU A 353 27.34 -13.69 21.69
N ALA A 354 26.51 -14.66 22.10
CA ALA A 354 25.27 -14.95 21.39
C ALA A 354 24.31 -13.75 21.39
N ALA A 355 24.26 -12.95 22.45
CA ALA A 355 23.35 -11.81 22.55
C ALA A 355 23.93 -10.48 22.03
N ALA A 356 25.12 -10.49 21.42
CA ALA A 356 25.82 -9.25 21.05
C ALA A 356 25.01 -8.36 20.12
N PHE A 357 24.31 -8.96 19.15
CA PHE A 357 23.44 -8.24 18.20
C PHE A 357 22.26 -7.57 18.92
N GLU A 358 21.63 -8.28 19.86
CA GLU A 358 20.47 -7.78 20.59
C GLU A 358 20.84 -6.69 21.61
N LEU A 359 22.04 -6.77 22.20
CA LEU A 359 22.59 -5.73 23.08
C LEU A 359 22.94 -4.47 22.30
N GLU A 360 23.53 -4.61 21.10
CA GLU A 360 23.85 -3.48 20.21
C GLU A 360 22.58 -2.77 19.71
N CYS A 361 21.56 -3.52 19.30
CA CYS A 361 20.26 -2.96 18.93
C CYS A 361 19.57 -2.25 20.11
N SER A 362 19.70 -2.81 21.31
CA SER A 362 19.19 -2.18 22.54
C SER A 362 19.93 -0.89 22.88
N GLU A 363 21.26 -0.86 22.73
CA GLU A 363 22.08 0.32 22.96
C GLU A 363 21.78 1.42 21.93
N ALA A 364 21.66 1.05 20.65
CA ALA A 364 21.26 1.94 19.58
C ALA A 364 19.85 2.53 19.83
N ALA A 365 18.91 1.70 20.30
CA ALA A 365 17.61 2.19 20.74
C ALA A 365 17.75 3.14 21.93
N GLN A 366 18.54 2.80 22.96
CA GLN A 366 18.73 3.67 24.13
C GLN A 366 19.32 5.03 23.76
N GLN A 367 20.26 5.07 22.81
CA GLN A 367 20.82 6.30 22.26
C GLN A 367 19.79 7.09 21.46
N ALA A 368 19.01 6.42 20.60
CA ALA A 368 17.94 7.06 19.81
C ALA A 368 16.82 7.64 20.71
N TYR A 369 16.45 6.94 21.78
CA TYR A 369 15.42 7.37 22.74
C TYR A 369 15.97 8.29 23.86
N GLY A 370 17.28 8.50 23.94
CA GLY A 370 17.92 9.31 24.99
C GLY A 370 17.69 8.81 26.42
N ARG A 371 17.38 7.52 26.60
CA ARG A 371 17.07 6.88 27.91
C ARG A 371 17.94 5.65 28.12
N SER A 372 18.57 5.55 29.28
CA SER A 372 19.24 4.33 29.73
C SER A 372 18.22 3.38 30.38
N ALA A 373 18.02 2.19 29.81
CA ALA A 373 17.27 1.12 30.48
C ALA A 373 18.21 0.34 31.41
N GLN A 374 17.71 -0.13 32.57
CA GLN A 374 18.49 -1.03 33.43
C GLN A 374 18.60 -2.45 32.85
N GLY A 375 17.76 -2.79 31.87
CA GLY A 375 17.75 -4.06 31.13
C GLY A 375 17.93 -3.85 29.63
N ILE A 376 17.09 -4.51 28.82
CA ILE A 376 17.07 -4.37 27.35
C ILE A 376 15.92 -3.47 26.95
N LEU A 377 16.22 -2.47 26.12
CA LEU A 377 15.21 -1.66 25.46
C LEU A 377 14.86 -2.30 24.13
N VAL A 378 13.61 -2.72 23.96
CA VAL A 378 13.15 -3.31 22.70
C VAL A 378 12.84 -2.19 21.70
N PRO A 379 13.47 -2.18 20.52
CA PRO A 379 13.20 -1.17 19.50
C PRO A 379 11.75 -1.22 18.99
N ALA A 380 11.19 -0.07 18.63
CA ALA A 380 9.83 0.01 18.06
C ALA A 380 9.66 -0.80 16.75
N ASP A 381 10.75 -0.96 15.98
CA ASP A 381 10.79 -1.79 14.76
C ASP A 381 10.48 -3.27 15.04
N VAL A 382 10.88 -3.80 16.20
CA VAL A 382 10.59 -5.18 16.61
C VAL A 382 9.18 -5.30 17.19
N LEU A 383 8.72 -4.30 17.95
CA LEU A 383 7.40 -4.31 18.60
C LEU A 383 6.25 -4.21 17.59
N SER A 384 6.38 -3.36 16.58
CA SER A 384 5.35 -3.15 15.56
C SER A 384 5.01 -4.42 14.76
N ARG A 385 6.01 -5.29 14.52
CA ARG A 385 5.81 -6.56 13.81
C ARG A 385 5.23 -7.68 14.68
N VAL A 386 5.53 -7.71 15.98
CA VAL A 386 4.96 -8.74 16.88
C VAL A 386 3.43 -8.64 16.93
N PHE A 387 2.85 -7.46 16.68
CA PHE A 387 1.40 -7.28 16.56
C PHE A 387 0.81 -7.79 15.23
N GLU A 388 1.60 -8.02 14.18
CA GLU A 388 1.13 -8.52 12.86
C GLU A 388 1.19 -10.05 12.72
N VAL A 389 2.03 -10.75 13.50
CA VAL A 389 2.21 -12.21 13.33
C VAL A 389 1.19 -12.99 14.16
N GLY A 390 -0.03 -13.02 13.64
CA GLY A 390 -1.13 -13.83 14.16
C GLY A 390 -1.77 -14.72 13.10
N THR A 391 -1.00 -15.55 12.39
CA THR A 391 -1.45 -16.84 11.79
C THR A 391 -0.34 -17.49 10.96
N SER A 392 0.19 -18.64 11.40
CA SER A 392 0.77 -19.63 10.48
C SER A 392 0.76 -21.02 11.12
N GLN A 393 -0.31 -21.78 10.84
CA GLN A 393 -0.31 -23.24 10.97
C GLN A 393 0.51 -23.84 9.83
N ASN A 394 1.50 -24.66 10.16
CA ASN A 394 1.82 -25.87 9.39
C ASN A 394 2.52 -26.87 10.31
N GLY A 395 1.82 -27.96 10.60
CA GLY A 395 2.30 -29.06 11.41
C GLY A 395 3.23 -29.97 10.63
N ALA A 396 4.32 -30.36 11.28
CA ALA A 396 5.04 -31.60 10.99
C ALA A 396 4.88 -32.52 12.21
N THR A 397 4.29 -33.68 11.97
CA THR A 397 4.05 -34.77 12.91
C THR A 397 5.37 -35.35 13.42
N LEU A 398 5.61 -35.30 14.73
CA LEU A 398 6.43 -36.30 15.42
C LEU A 398 5.79 -36.66 16.75
N VAL A 399 5.49 -37.94 16.88
CA VAL A 399 4.95 -38.60 18.06
C VAL A 399 6.00 -38.58 19.16
N GLY A 400 5.58 -38.11 20.31
CA GLY A 400 6.20 -38.27 21.61
C GLY A 400 5.21 -37.67 22.58
N THR A 401 5.02 -38.27 23.75
CA THR A 401 4.17 -37.71 24.81
C THR A 401 4.81 -36.41 25.29
N ASP A 402 4.59 -35.37 24.52
CA ASP A 402 5.14 -34.04 24.67
C ASP A 402 3.94 -33.13 24.88
N HIS A 403 3.99 -32.30 25.91
CA HIS A 403 2.95 -31.30 26.11
C HIS A 403 2.94 -30.44 24.84
N ARG A 404 1.91 -30.63 24.02
CA ARG A 404 1.65 -29.90 22.78
C ARG A 404 1.41 -28.45 23.15
N ALA A 405 2.48 -27.67 23.29
CA ALA A 405 2.45 -26.23 23.54
C ALA A 405 1.67 -25.49 22.45
N ASP A 406 1.53 -26.11 21.26
CA ASP A 406 0.69 -25.70 20.15
C ASP A 406 -0.82 -25.93 20.36
N MET A 407 -1.22 -26.76 21.34
CA MET A 407 -2.61 -26.96 21.77
C MET A 407 -2.90 -26.33 23.14
N PHE A 408 -2.07 -25.36 23.57
CA PHE A 408 -2.36 -24.61 24.79
C PHE A 408 -3.67 -23.86 24.63
N ILE A 409 -4.61 -24.10 25.55
CA ILE A 409 -5.88 -23.39 25.59
C ILE A 409 -5.64 -22.07 26.33
N GLU A 410 -5.47 -20.99 25.55
CA GLU A 410 -5.39 -19.65 26.11
C GLU A 410 -6.72 -19.26 26.78
N MET A 411 -6.63 -18.57 27.91
CA MET A 411 -7.82 -17.98 28.52
C MET A 411 -8.42 -16.96 27.55
N LEU A 412 -9.72 -17.09 27.26
CA LEU A 412 -10.45 -16.10 26.47
C LEU A 412 -10.41 -14.76 27.21
N ARG A 413 -9.85 -13.75 26.55
CA ARG A 413 -9.77 -12.37 27.05
C ARG A 413 -10.57 -11.44 26.15
N ASN A 414 -10.98 -10.31 26.72
CA ASN A 414 -11.65 -9.27 25.96
C ASN A 414 -10.73 -8.74 24.85
N ARG A 415 -11.30 -8.16 23.80
CA ARG A 415 -10.55 -7.57 22.68
C ARG A 415 -10.30 -6.09 22.98
N SER A 416 -9.07 -5.60 22.78
CA SER A 416 -8.80 -4.16 22.78
C SER A 416 -9.42 -3.54 21.53
N THR A 417 -10.12 -2.43 21.70
CA THR A 417 -10.82 -1.73 20.60
C THR A 417 -10.27 -0.33 20.42
N ILE A 418 -9.97 0.36 21.53
CA ILE A 418 -9.57 1.76 21.49
C ILE A 418 -8.20 1.94 20.83
N MET A 419 -7.30 0.98 20.97
CA MET A 419 -5.97 1.04 20.35
C MET A 419 -6.02 0.97 18.82
N ASN A 420 -7.06 0.36 18.25
CA ASN A 420 -7.24 0.27 16.80
C ASN A 420 -8.07 1.43 16.24
N LEU A 421 -8.92 2.04 17.08
CA LEU A 421 -9.81 3.13 16.70
C LEU A 421 -9.19 4.51 16.95
N GLY A 422 -8.38 4.64 18.00
CA GLY A 422 -7.72 5.87 18.43
C GLY A 422 -6.46 6.21 17.63
N PHE A 423 -6.07 7.48 17.68
CA PHE A 423 -4.80 7.94 17.13
C PHE A 423 -3.66 7.67 18.12
N LEU A 424 -2.77 6.74 17.79
CA LEU A 424 -1.59 6.43 18.60
C LEU A 424 -0.49 7.46 18.35
N MET A 425 0.01 8.08 19.42
CA MET A 425 1.20 8.93 19.42
C MET A 425 2.30 8.24 20.24
N PRO A 426 3.09 7.34 19.61
CA PRO A 426 4.18 6.66 20.28
C PRO A 426 5.42 7.57 20.40
N GLY A 427 6.34 7.20 21.30
CA GLY A 427 7.69 7.77 21.33
C GLY A 427 7.80 9.18 21.94
N LEU A 428 6.82 9.59 22.75
CA LEU A 428 6.87 10.89 23.43
C LEU A 428 8.01 10.93 24.48
N VAL A 429 8.70 12.07 24.55
CA VAL A 429 9.75 12.37 25.53
C VAL A 429 9.39 13.66 26.25
N GLY A 430 9.14 13.57 27.56
CA GLY A 430 8.67 14.71 28.37
C GLY A 430 7.18 14.99 28.22
N ASP A 431 6.69 16.03 28.89
CA ASP A 431 5.27 16.42 28.81
C ASP A 431 4.95 16.98 27.41
N ALA A 432 3.79 16.61 26.88
CA ALA A 432 3.33 17.06 25.58
C ALA A 432 2.14 18.01 25.73
N GLU A 433 2.14 19.10 24.96
CA GLU A 433 1.03 20.06 24.95
C GLU A 433 0.47 20.19 23.53
N ILE A 434 -0.85 20.13 23.41
CA ILE A 434 -1.56 20.27 22.13
C ILE A 434 -2.37 21.57 22.19
N PRO A 435 -2.06 22.57 21.35
CA PRO A 435 -2.88 23.78 21.26
C PRO A 435 -4.22 23.45 20.59
N LYS A 436 -5.31 23.93 21.16
CA LYS A 436 -6.67 23.82 20.61
C LYS A 436 -7.18 25.22 20.31
N GLN A 437 -7.84 25.44 19.19
CA GLN A 437 -8.61 26.67 18.95
C GLN A 437 -9.97 26.53 19.63
N THR A 438 -10.30 27.44 20.54
CA THR A 438 -11.58 27.43 21.29
C THR A 438 -12.55 28.50 20.80
N GLY A 439 -12.11 29.43 19.93
CA GLY A 439 -12.96 30.44 19.32
C GLY A 439 -12.51 30.79 17.90
N GLY A 440 -13.48 30.91 16.98
CA GLY A 440 -13.29 31.35 15.61
C GLY A 440 -13.31 32.87 15.46
N ALA A 441 -13.11 33.34 14.23
CA ALA A 441 -13.35 34.73 13.88
C ALA A 441 -14.86 34.91 13.61
N ASP A 442 -15.53 35.78 14.37
CA ASP A 442 -16.92 36.13 14.11
C ASP A 442 -17.01 37.12 12.95
N ALA A 443 -17.99 36.89 12.06
CA ALA A 443 -18.38 37.80 10.98
C ALA A 443 -19.78 38.33 11.25
N TYR A 444 -19.98 39.63 11.09
CA TYR A 444 -21.27 40.28 11.30
C TYR A 444 -21.61 41.22 10.16
N TRP A 445 -22.90 41.43 9.94
CA TRP A 445 -23.42 42.36 8.97
C TRP A 445 -23.28 43.78 9.51
N LEU A 446 -22.62 44.65 8.76
CA LEU A 446 -22.43 46.05 9.12
C LEU A 446 -23.57 46.89 8.54
N GLY A 447 -23.96 47.94 9.27
CA GLY A 447 -24.72 49.05 8.71
C GLY A 447 -23.86 49.93 7.79
N GLU A 448 -24.50 50.82 7.05
CA GLU A 448 -23.79 51.83 6.24
C GLU A 448 -23.01 52.77 7.20
N GLU A 449 -21.70 52.90 6.99
CA GLU A 449 -20.73 53.65 7.81
C GLU A 449 -20.29 53.04 9.15
N GLU A 450 -20.55 51.75 9.44
CA GLU A 450 -19.96 51.09 10.63
C GLU A 450 -18.61 50.41 10.34
N GLU A 451 -17.67 50.55 11.28
CA GLU A 451 -16.32 49.96 11.20
C GLU A 451 -16.30 48.53 11.76
N VAL A 452 -15.51 47.66 11.12
CA VAL A 452 -15.32 46.28 11.57
C VAL A 452 -14.42 46.25 12.82
N THR A 453 -15.01 46.06 14.00
CA THR A 453 -14.36 45.46 15.18
C THR A 453 -13.68 44.14 14.79
N GLY A 454 -12.37 44.05 15.02
CA GLY A 454 -11.59 42.83 14.78
C GLY A 454 -11.89 41.73 15.79
N SER A 455 -12.07 40.50 15.32
CA SER A 455 -12.17 39.30 16.15
C SER A 455 -10.80 38.64 16.32
N SER A 456 -10.45 38.25 17.54
CA SER A 456 -9.21 37.51 17.85
C SER A 456 -9.54 36.05 18.16
N PRO A 457 -8.97 35.06 17.46
CA PRO A 457 -9.22 33.66 17.76
C PRO A 457 -8.67 33.30 19.14
N ALA A 458 -9.49 32.68 19.98
CA ALA A 458 -9.08 32.18 21.29
C ALA A 458 -8.41 30.81 21.16
N THR A 459 -7.29 30.60 21.87
CA THR A 459 -6.56 29.34 21.91
C THR A 459 -6.56 28.77 23.33
N GLY A 460 -6.95 27.50 23.48
CA GLY A 460 -6.75 26.68 24.67
C GLY A 460 -5.56 25.73 24.54
N GLN A 461 -5.19 25.07 25.63
CA GLN A 461 -4.10 24.09 25.67
C GLN A 461 -4.56 22.81 26.38
N LEU A 462 -4.22 21.66 25.80
CA LEU A 462 -4.44 20.35 26.38
C LEU A 462 -3.07 19.75 26.77
N LYS A 463 -2.89 19.41 28.05
CA LYS A 463 -1.64 18.88 28.60
C LYS A 463 -1.71 17.36 28.75
N LEU A 464 -0.65 16.67 28.34
CA LEU A 464 -0.47 15.22 28.42
C LEU A 464 0.72 14.91 29.35
N SER A 465 0.53 14.02 30.31
CA SER A 465 1.55 13.64 31.30
C SER A 465 1.67 12.12 31.41
N PRO A 466 2.88 11.56 31.50
CA PRO A 466 3.07 10.10 31.53
C PRO A 466 2.48 9.47 32.80
N LYS A 467 1.58 8.50 32.65
CA LYS A 467 1.06 7.67 33.75
C LYS A 467 1.43 6.20 33.53
N THR A 468 2.10 5.60 34.51
CA THR A 468 2.65 4.25 34.39
C THR A 468 1.64 3.16 34.74
N VAL A 469 1.45 2.20 33.84
CA VAL A 469 0.82 0.90 34.12
C VAL A 469 1.89 -0.19 34.20
N GLY A 470 1.84 -0.99 35.26
CA GLY A 470 2.79 -2.08 35.50
C GLY A 470 2.09 -3.43 35.64
N GLY A 471 2.65 -4.46 35.01
CA GLY A 471 2.24 -5.85 35.18
C GLY A 471 3.42 -6.69 35.66
N ARG A 472 3.17 -7.66 36.55
CA ARG A 472 4.21 -8.58 37.04
C ARG A 472 3.78 -10.03 36.91
N VAL A 473 4.69 -10.88 36.47
CA VAL A 473 4.52 -12.34 36.44
C VAL A 473 5.70 -13.01 37.13
N GLU A 474 5.41 -14.05 37.91
CA GLU A 474 6.44 -14.84 38.60
C GLU A 474 6.52 -16.22 37.95
N ILE A 475 7.70 -16.56 37.44
CA ILE A 475 8.00 -17.87 36.82
C ILE A 475 8.74 -18.72 37.85
N SER A 476 8.22 -19.91 38.12
CA SER A 476 8.88 -20.83 39.05
C SER A 476 10.13 -21.48 38.44
N ARG A 477 11.12 -21.80 39.28
CA ARG A 477 12.37 -22.46 38.86
C ARG A 477 12.14 -23.75 38.05
N LYS A 478 11.21 -24.59 38.49
CA LYS A 478 10.90 -25.87 37.84
C LYS A 478 10.25 -25.65 36.48
N LEU A 479 9.37 -24.66 36.38
CA LEU A 479 8.78 -24.26 35.11
C LEU A 479 9.88 -23.83 34.14
N MET A 480 10.80 -22.95 34.55
CA MET A 480 11.91 -22.47 33.72
C MET A 480 12.88 -23.58 33.25
N GLN A 481 13.08 -24.63 34.06
CA GLN A 481 13.95 -25.76 33.71
C GLN A 481 13.29 -26.80 32.80
N GLN A 482 11.96 -26.89 32.83
CA GLN A 482 11.18 -27.91 32.10
C GLN A 482 10.39 -27.31 30.94
N SER A 483 10.31 -25.99 30.83
CA SER A 483 9.56 -25.27 29.80
C SER A 483 10.31 -25.23 28.47
N SER A 484 9.61 -25.55 27.38
CA SER A 484 10.05 -25.24 26.02
C SER A 484 9.99 -23.73 25.76
N PRO A 485 10.77 -23.19 24.79
CA PRO A 485 10.73 -21.77 24.41
C PRO A 485 9.32 -21.22 24.10
N SER A 486 8.39 -22.08 23.71
CA SER A 486 6.99 -21.73 23.45
C SER A 486 6.20 -21.36 24.71
N ALA A 487 6.48 -21.99 25.86
CA ALA A 487 5.77 -21.68 27.10
C ALA A 487 6.18 -20.31 27.68
N GLU A 488 7.39 -19.86 27.38
CA GLU A 488 7.86 -18.54 27.77
C GLU A 488 7.23 -17.44 26.92
N GLN A 489 7.23 -17.60 25.59
CA GLN A 489 6.52 -16.68 24.68
C GLN A 489 5.05 -16.50 25.06
N LEU A 490 4.43 -17.56 25.59
CA LEU A 490 3.07 -17.52 26.08
C LEU A 490 2.90 -16.65 27.34
N VAL A 491 3.80 -16.77 28.30
CA VAL A 491 3.77 -15.92 29.50
C VAL A 491 3.98 -14.45 29.11
N TRP A 492 4.83 -14.20 28.13
CA TRP A 492 5.08 -12.85 27.60
C TRP A 492 3.87 -12.27 26.86
N SER A 493 3.27 -13.04 25.95
CA SER A 493 2.06 -12.59 25.24
C SER A 493 0.91 -12.35 26.21
N ASP A 494 0.82 -13.14 27.29
CA ASP A 494 -0.18 -12.98 28.33
C ASP A 494 0.01 -11.70 29.16
N LEU A 495 1.25 -11.37 29.55
CA LEU A 495 1.59 -10.13 30.25
C LEU A 495 1.30 -8.91 29.38
N ASN A 496 1.78 -8.91 28.13
CA ASN A 496 1.56 -7.80 27.20
C ASN A 496 0.08 -7.57 26.95
N ARG A 497 -0.68 -8.65 26.75
CA ARG A 497 -2.13 -8.55 26.56
C ARG A 497 -2.86 -8.13 27.83
N ALA A 498 -2.37 -8.48 29.03
CA ALA A 498 -2.94 -7.99 30.28
C ALA A 498 -2.78 -6.46 30.42
N ILE A 499 -1.58 -5.95 30.10
CA ILE A 499 -1.29 -4.51 30.11
C ILE A 499 -2.16 -3.80 29.07
N ALA A 500 -2.21 -4.30 27.83
CA ALA A 500 -3.04 -3.73 26.77
C ALA A 500 -4.53 -3.65 27.15
N LEU A 501 -5.07 -4.67 27.81
CA LEU A 501 -6.47 -4.67 28.26
C LEU A 501 -6.73 -3.70 29.41
N LYS A 502 -5.74 -3.45 30.27
CA LYS A 502 -5.84 -2.43 31.31
C LYS A 502 -5.80 -1.02 30.72
N ILE A 503 -4.94 -0.78 29.73
CA ILE A 503 -4.89 0.48 28.98
C ILE A 503 -6.23 0.72 28.27
N ASP A 504 -6.76 -0.29 27.58
CA ASP A 504 -8.06 -0.19 26.86
C ASP A 504 -9.22 0.13 27.82
N LYS A 505 -9.30 -0.56 28.97
CA LYS A 505 -10.33 -0.24 29.98
C LYS A 505 -10.15 1.16 30.58
N ALA A 506 -8.91 1.59 30.80
CA ALA A 506 -8.62 2.94 31.30
C ALA A 506 -8.97 4.02 30.27
N ALA A 507 -8.90 3.74 28.97
CA ALA A 507 -9.30 4.69 27.93
C ALA A 507 -10.80 4.98 27.94
N TYR A 508 -11.66 4.00 28.28
CA TYR A 508 -13.09 4.23 28.40
C TYR A 508 -13.49 4.78 29.78
N TYR A 509 -12.93 4.22 30.86
CA TYR A 509 -13.43 4.40 32.23
C TYR A 509 -12.43 5.01 33.21
N GLY A 510 -11.23 5.38 32.76
CA GLY A 510 -10.18 5.91 33.62
C GLY A 510 -10.67 7.12 34.42
N THR A 511 -10.44 7.11 35.73
CA THR A 511 -11.01 8.11 36.64
C THR A 511 -10.24 9.43 36.66
N GLY A 512 -9.06 9.49 36.01
CA GLY A 512 -8.14 10.63 36.13
C GLY A 512 -7.51 10.80 37.51
N THR A 513 -7.82 9.92 38.47
CA THR A 513 -7.34 9.93 39.86
C THR A 513 -6.48 8.71 40.15
N SER A 514 -5.70 8.73 41.22
CA SER A 514 -4.84 7.60 41.63
C SER A 514 -3.88 7.14 40.54
N ASN A 515 -3.26 8.09 39.83
CA ASN A 515 -2.34 7.86 38.71
C ASN A 515 -2.94 7.09 37.53
N GLN A 516 -4.27 7.12 37.36
CA GLN A 516 -4.94 6.60 36.17
C GLN A 516 -5.18 7.73 35.16
N PRO A 517 -5.08 7.44 33.85
CA PRO A 517 -5.45 8.39 32.83
C PRO A 517 -6.96 8.68 32.88
N LEU A 518 -7.37 9.81 32.30
CA LEU A 518 -8.78 10.19 32.23
C LEU A 518 -9.41 9.50 31.02
N GLY A 519 -10.41 8.66 31.25
CA GLY A 519 -11.11 7.93 30.18
C GLY A 519 -12.28 8.72 29.61
N LEU A 520 -12.72 8.36 28.40
CA LEU A 520 -13.77 9.02 27.63
C LEU A 520 -15.02 9.38 28.43
N LYS A 521 -15.50 8.46 29.29
CA LYS A 521 -16.71 8.69 30.10
C LYS A 521 -16.58 9.82 31.11
N ASN A 522 -15.36 10.08 31.59
CA ASN A 522 -15.09 11.05 32.65
C ASN A 522 -14.52 12.38 32.11
N ILE A 523 -14.32 12.51 30.79
CA ILE A 523 -13.93 13.77 30.17
C ILE A 523 -15.11 14.74 30.22
N SER A 524 -14.89 15.95 30.74
CA SER A 524 -15.90 17.01 30.78
C SER A 524 -16.19 17.52 29.36
N GLY A 525 -17.47 17.71 29.03
CA GLY A 525 -17.90 18.24 27.73
C GLY A 525 -18.18 17.17 26.67
N VAL A 526 -18.09 15.89 27.01
CA VAL A 526 -18.54 14.79 26.13
C VAL A 526 -20.05 14.69 26.18
N ASN A 527 -20.67 14.56 25.01
CA ASN A 527 -22.12 14.42 24.87
C ASN A 527 -22.62 13.15 25.54
N ALA A 528 -23.78 13.25 26.18
CA ALA A 528 -24.36 12.19 26.99
C ALA A 528 -25.84 11.99 26.66
N VAL A 529 -26.21 10.80 26.18
CA VAL A 529 -27.60 10.41 25.98
C VAL A 529 -28.05 9.47 27.09
N SER A 530 -29.19 9.82 27.68
CA SER A 530 -29.81 9.09 28.77
C SER A 530 -30.80 8.07 28.24
N PHE A 531 -30.46 6.78 28.34
CA PHE A 531 -31.35 5.69 27.97
C PHE A 531 -32.41 5.43 29.04
N ALA A 532 -33.63 5.12 28.61
CA ALA A 532 -34.75 4.78 29.48
C ALA A 532 -34.60 3.37 30.09
N ALA A 533 -33.97 2.44 29.36
CA ALA A 533 -33.71 1.07 29.78
C ALA A 533 -32.23 0.70 29.61
N VAL A 534 -31.85 -0.51 30.09
CA VAL A 534 -30.50 -1.05 29.86
C VAL A 534 -30.29 -1.33 28.37
N ASP A 535 -31.36 -1.76 27.70
CA ASP A 535 -31.41 -1.99 26.27
C ASP A 535 -32.03 -0.76 25.58
N PRO A 536 -31.25 0.04 24.83
CA PRO A 536 -31.73 1.24 24.18
C PRO A 536 -32.55 0.92 22.91
N THR A 537 -33.51 1.78 22.63
CA THR A 537 -34.31 1.78 21.40
C THR A 537 -33.53 2.41 20.24
N PHE A 538 -34.00 2.17 19.00
CA PHE A 538 -33.38 2.78 17.82
C PHE A 538 -33.39 4.31 17.87
N ALA A 539 -34.45 4.92 18.41
CA ALA A 539 -34.56 6.38 18.55
C ALA A 539 -33.46 6.97 19.45
N GLU A 540 -33.15 6.32 20.56
CA GLU A 540 -32.09 6.75 21.48
C GLU A 540 -30.68 6.61 20.85
N VAL A 541 -30.48 5.63 19.98
CA VAL A 541 -29.21 5.46 19.24
C VAL A 541 -29.04 6.54 18.15
N VAL A 542 -30.13 6.93 17.48
CA VAL A 542 -30.15 8.05 16.52
C VAL A 542 -30.01 9.41 17.22
N GLU A 543 -30.49 9.53 18.46
CA GLU A 543 -30.28 10.73 19.27
C GLU A 543 -28.79 10.97 19.53
N MET A 544 -28.00 9.91 19.77
CA MET A 544 -26.54 10.04 19.91
C MET A 544 -25.88 10.61 18.65
N GLU A 545 -26.36 10.25 17.46
CA GLU A 545 -25.92 10.85 16.20
C GLU A 545 -26.35 12.31 16.10
N SER A 546 -27.60 12.60 16.43
CA SER A 546 -28.16 13.95 16.35
C SER A 546 -27.38 14.94 17.24
N GLN A 547 -26.90 14.52 18.41
CA GLN A 547 -26.08 15.34 19.31
C GLN A 547 -24.70 15.66 18.72
N ILE A 548 -24.04 14.69 18.08
CA ILE A 548 -22.74 14.93 17.45
C ILE A 548 -22.90 15.79 16.18
N ALA A 549 -23.97 15.55 15.42
CA ALA A 549 -24.32 16.34 14.24
C ALA A 549 -24.69 17.79 14.60
N SER A 550 -25.38 18.03 15.73
CA SER A 550 -25.69 19.40 16.18
C SER A 550 -24.45 20.21 16.52
N ASP A 551 -23.38 19.54 16.95
CA ASP A 551 -22.10 20.17 17.26
C ASP A 551 -21.17 20.27 16.04
N ASN A 552 -21.65 19.92 14.84
CA ASN A 552 -20.87 19.88 13.59
C ASN A 552 -19.61 19.00 13.67
N ALA A 553 -19.63 17.98 14.51
CA ALA A 553 -18.54 17.03 14.67
C ALA A 553 -18.83 15.69 13.95
N ASP A 554 -19.84 15.68 13.07
CA ASP A 554 -20.18 14.55 12.21
C ASP A 554 -19.16 14.43 11.06
N VAL A 555 -18.52 13.27 10.97
CA VAL A 555 -17.44 12.98 10.02
C VAL A 555 -17.60 11.54 9.53
N ASP A 556 -17.28 11.29 8.26
CA ASP A 556 -17.38 9.98 7.56
C ASP A 556 -16.73 8.74 8.26
N ARG A 557 -16.02 8.90 9.39
CA ARG A 557 -15.30 7.84 10.10
C ARG A 557 -15.84 7.51 11.50
N MET A 558 -17.09 7.83 11.78
CA MET A 558 -17.72 7.50 13.07
C MET A 558 -17.96 6.00 13.25
N SER A 559 -17.89 5.53 14.49
CA SER A 559 -18.17 4.13 14.82
C SER A 559 -18.86 3.99 16.17
N TYR A 560 -19.62 2.90 16.34
CA TYR A 560 -20.22 2.52 17.62
C TYR A 560 -19.38 1.44 18.31
N VAL A 561 -19.22 1.54 19.63
CA VAL A 561 -18.57 0.53 20.48
C VAL A 561 -19.50 0.11 21.61
N PHE A 562 -19.74 -1.19 21.75
CA PHE A 562 -20.58 -1.77 22.80
C PHE A 562 -20.24 -3.24 23.09
N ASN A 563 -20.88 -3.83 24.09
CA ASN A 563 -20.61 -5.20 24.52
C ASN A 563 -21.34 -6.27 23.68
N ALA A 564 -20.96 -7.53 23.85
CA ALA A 564 -21.57 -8.63 23.09
C ALA A 564 -23.06 -8.86 23.41
N ALA A 565 -23.50 -8.51 24.63
CA ALA A 565 -24.91 -8.61 25.01
C ALA A 565 -25.77 -7.61 24.21
N MET A 566 -25.29 -6.36 24.07
CA MET A 566 -25.93 -5.31 23.27
C MET A 566 -26.01 -5.69 21.79
N ARG A 567 -24.97 -6.34 21.26
CA ARG A 567 -25.02 -6.92 19.91
C ARG A 567 -26.16 -7.93 19.76
N GLY A 568 -26.39 -8.77 20.77
CA GLY A 568 -27.49 -9.71 20.79
C GLY A 568 -28.84 -8.98 20.70
N HIS A 569 -29.02 -7.95 21.53
CA HIS A 569 -30.21 -7.12 21.53
C HIS A 569 -30.46 -6.45 20.16
N PHE A 570 -29.47 -5.78 19.57
CA PHE A 570 -29.61 -5.11 18.29
C PHE A 570 -29.94 -6.04 17.12
N LYS A 571 -29.55 -7.31 17.20
CA LYS A 571 -29.92 -8.33 16.20
C LYS A 571 -31.36 -8.82 16.32
N THR A 572 -32.00 -8.62 17.45
CA THR A 572 -33.39 -9.06 17.69
C THR A 572 -34.38 -7.90 17.75
N ALA A 573 -33.92 -6.69 18.05
CA ALA A 573 -34.75 -5.50 18.16
C ALA A 573 -35.12 -4.96 16.77
N ALA A 574 -36.41 -4.65 16.59
CA ALA A 574 -36.92 -4.03 15.36
C ALA A 574 -36.51 -2.55 15.28
N LYS A 575 -36.13 -2.09 14.09
CA LYS A 575 -35.71 -0.71 13.81
C LYS A 575 -36.88 0.28 13.85
N PHE A 576 -38.05 -0.14 13.34
CA PHE A 576 -39.26 0.68 13.23
C PHE A 576 -40.48 -0.07 13.78
N GLY A 577 -40.75 0.05 15.09
CA GLY A 577 -41.97 -0.48 15.72
C GLY A 577 -42.23 -1.98 15.48
N SER A 578 -43.44 -2.45 15.84
CA SER A 578 -43.86 -3.83 15.60
C SER A 578 -44.41 -4.00 14.19
N GLY A 579 -43.78 -4.83 13.36
CA GLY A 579 -44.30 -5.23 12.03
C GLY A 579 -43.36 -5.03 10.85
N THR A 580 -42.16 -4.48 11.05
CA THR A 580 -41.12 -4.38 10.02
C THR A 580 -40.03 -5.43 10.27
N GLU A 581 -39.62 -6.17 9.22
CA GLU A 581 -38.59 -7.23 9.32
C GLU A 581 -37.15 -6.69 9.49
N SER A 582 -36.99 -5.37 9.57
CA SER A 582 -35.69 -4.72 9.72
C SER A 582 -35.29 -4.64 11.19
N THR A 583 -34.14 -5.24 11.52
CA THR A 583 -33.53 -5.13 12.86
C THR A 583 -32.61 -3.91 12.95
N ILE A 584 -32.28 -3.46 14.15
CA ILE A 584 -31.32 -2.36 14.38
C ILE A 584 -29.95 -2.72 13.81
N TRP A 585 -29.59 -4.00 13.89
CA TRP A 585 -28.36 -4.54 13.34
C TRP A 585 -28.49 -4.80 11.83
N GLU A 586 -27.76 -4.04 11.03
CA GLU A 586 -27.85 -4.12 9.58
C GLU A 586 -26.86 -5.15 8.99
N PRO A 587 -27.15 -5.69 7.79
CA PRO A 587 -26.19 -6.48 7.03
C PRO A 587 -24.89 -5.67 6.82
N GLY A 588 -23.73 -6.27 7.08
CA GLY A 588 -22.43 -5.57 6.99
C GLY A 588 -21.82 -5.17 8.34
N ASN A 589 -22.39 -5.60 9.48
CA ASN A 589 -21.87 -5.29 10.83
C ASN A 589 -21.93 -3.78 11.13
N THR A 590 -23.00 -3.14 10.65
CA THR A 590 -23.29 -1.72 10.84
C THR A 590 -24.51 -1.52 11.73
N VAL A 591 -24.55 -0.37 12.40
CA VAL A 591 -25.72 0.14 13.12
C VAL A 591 -25.89 1.58 12.67
N ASN A 592 -27.09 1.91 12.20
CA ASN A 592 -27.39 3.24 11.65
C ASN A 592 -26.44 3.65 10.50
N GLY A 593 -26.04 2.70 9.64
CA GLY A 593 -25.06 2.95 8.58
C GLY A 593 -23.58 3.05 9.02
N TYR A 594 -23.27 3.17 10.32
CA TYR A 594 -21.91 3.28 10.83
C TYR A 594 -21.30 1.94 11.22
N ARG A 595 -19.97 1.84 11.16
CA ARG A 595 -19.21 0.66 11.60
C ARG A 595 -19.40 0.40 13.09
N THR A 596 -19.49 -0.88 13.47
CA THR A 596 -19.57 -1.28 14.88
C THR A 596 -18.37 -2.11 15.32
N GLU A 597 -17.88 -1.86 16.54
CA GLU A 597 -16.88 -2.67 17.22
C GLU A 597 -17.46 -3.26 18.50
N VAL A 598 -17.20 -4.55 18.72
CA VAL A 598 -17.75 -5.28 19.87
C VAL A 598 -16.61 -5.61 20.82
N THR A 599 -16.76 -5.21 22.08
CA THR A 599 -15.85 -5.61 23.18
C THR A 599 -16.57 -5.70 24.51
N ASN A 600 -16.25 -6.75 25.29
CA ASN A 600 -16.75 -6.93 26.65
C ASN A 600 -15.96 -6.09 27.68
N GLN A 601 -15.12 -5.14 27.23
CA GLN A 601 -14.56 -4.10 28.10
C GLN A 601 -15.56 -3.01 28.45
N ILE A 602 -16.57 -2.80 27.60
CA ILE A 602 -17.69 -1.88 27.85
C ILE A 602 -18.68 -2.55 28.80
N ASP A 603 -19.10 -1.81 29.83
CA ASP A 603 -20.10 -2.28 30.79
C ASP A 603 -21.48 -2.41 30.12
N THR A 604 -22.32 -3.32 30.63
CA THR A 604 -23.62 -3.61 30.02
C THR A 604 -24.56 -2.41 30.10
N GLY A 605 -25.21 -2.09 28.97
CA GLY A 605 -26.12 -0.95 28.87
C GLY A 605 -25.43 0.39 28.59
N GLU A 606 -24.14 0.35 28.27
CA GLU A 606 -23.38 1.53 27.86
C GLU A 606 -22.93 1.40 26.40
N ILE A 607 -22.96 2.52 25.69
CA ILE A 607 -22.59 2.63 24.28
C ILE A 607 -21.69 3.86 24.12
N PHE A 608 -20.62 3.73 23.34
CA PHE A 608 -19.82 4.86 22.89
C PHE A 608 -19.99 5.03 21.39
N PHE A 609 -20.21 6.26 20.93
CA PHE A 609 -20.35 6.60 19.52
C PHE A 609 -19.52 7.82 19.19
N GLY A 610 -18.92 7.85 18.00
CA GLY A 610 -18.29 9.05 17.49
C GLY A 610 -17.01 8.81 16.71
N ASN A 611 -16.26 9.88 16.49
CA ASN A 611 -14.98 9.85 15.79
C ASN A 611 -13.84 9.57 16.77
N PHE A 612 -13.48 8.29 16.92
CA PHE A 612 -12.36 7.90 17.77
C PHE A 612 -10.99 8.35 17.25
N ALA A 613 -10.85 8.82 16.00
CA ALA A 613 -9.57 9.35 15.52
C ALA A 613 -9.16 10.64 16.24
N ASP A 614 -10.11 11.36 16.84
CA ASP A 614 -9.84 12.53 17.69
C ASP A 614 -9.34 12.15 19.08
N PHE A 615 -9.47 10.88 19.46
CA PHE A 615 -8.94 10.34 20.70
C PHE A 615 -7.47 9.98 20.52
N ILE A 616 -6.60 10.78 21.13
CA ILE A 616 -5.16 10.59 21.08
C ILE A 616 -4.75 9.71 22.27
N ILE A 617 -4.06 8.63 21.94
CA ILE A 617 -3.41 7.75 22.89
C ILE A 617 -1.92 8.07 22.87
N ALA A 618 -1.47 8.79 23.90
CA ALA A 618 -0.07 9.15 24.07
C ALA A 618 0.66 8.00 24.79
N MET A 619 1.70 7.46 24.17
CA MET A 619 2.56 6.44 24.77
C MET A 619 3.99 6.98 24.89
N TRP A 620 4.52 6.97 26.11
CA TRP A 620 5.90 7.39 26.38
C TRP A 620 6.80 6.15 26.41
N GLY A 621 7.85 6.18 25.59
CA GLY A 621 8.78 5.07 25.46
C GLY A 621 8.17 3.77 24.93
N GLY A 622 9.03 2.77 24.75
CA GLY A 622 8.62 1.39 24.53
C GLY A 622 8.24 0.69 25.84
N LEU A 623 7.70 -0.52 25.73
CA LEU A 623 7.44 -1.38 26.88
C LEU A 623 8.77 -1.71 27.58
N ASP A 624 8.97 -1.20 28.80
CA ASP A 624 10.15 -1.49 29.60
C ASP A 624 9.94 -2.82 30.34
N ILE A 625 10.78 -3.79 30.02
CA ILE A 625 10.74 -5.13 30.59
C ILE A 625 11.97 -5.31 31.47
N THR A 626 11.72 -5.46 32.77
CA THR A 626 12.77 -5.74 33.75
C THR A 626 12.64 -7.18 34.26
N VAL A 627 13.77 -7.88 34.28
CA VAL A 627 13.89 -9.22 34.85
C VAL A 627 14.57 -9.09 36.20
N ASP A 628 13.86 -9.48 37.26
CA ASP A 628 14.34 -9.45 38.62
C ASP A 628 14.60 -10.89 39.13
N PRO A 629 15.86 -11.34 39.11
CA PRO A 629 16.25 -12.63 39.68
C PRO A 629 16.54 -12.57 41.19
N TYR A 630 16.56 -11.38 41.81
CA TYR A 630 17.07 -11.19 43.17
C TYR A 630 15.98 -11.26 44.22
N SER A 631 14.81 -10.65 43.96
CA SER A 631 13.72 -10.57 44.96
C SER A 631 13.12 -11.91 45.36
N LEU A 632 13.32 -12.96 44.54
CA LEU A 632 12.84 -14.32 44.81
C LEU A 632 13.97 -15.34 44.88
N SER A 633 15.20 -14.90 45.17
CA SER A 633 16.40 -15.73 45.28
C SER A 633 16.24 -16.92 46.24
N SER A 634 15.49 -16.76 47.33
CA SER A 634 15.19 -17.84 48.29
C SER A 634 14.32 -18.96 47.73
N LYS A 635 13.51 -18.67 46.71
CA LYS A 635 12.65 -19.64 46.00
C LYS A 635 13.23 -20.07 44.65
N GLY A 636 14.27 -19.39 44.17
CA GLY A 636 14.86 -19.59 42.85
C GLY A 636 13.90 -19.27 41.70
N SER A 637 12.81 -18.56 41.97
CA SER A 637 11.85 -18.10 40.97
C SER A 637 12.33 -16.80 40.34
N LEU A 638 11.96 -16.57 39.08
CA LEU A 638 12.31 -15.37 38.33
C LEU A 638 11.07 -14.48 38.24
N ARG A 639 11.24 -13.19 38.49
CA ARG A 639 10.18 -12.20 38.34
C ARG A 639 10.41 -11.40 37.06
N ILE A 640 9.33 -11.24 36.31
CA ILE A 640 9.26 -10.36 35.15
C ILE A 640 8.32 -9.21 35.51
N VAL A 641 8.75 -7.98 35.26
CA VAL A 641 7.93 -6.79 35.43
C VAL A 641 7.96 -5.98 34.14
N GLY A 642 6.78 -5.70 33.58
CA GLY A 642 6.62 -4.81 32.43
C GLY A 642 6.02 -3.49 32.87
N PHE A 643 6.59 -2.38 32.45
CA PHE A 643 6.09 -1.02 32.65
C PHE A 643 5.79 -0.36 31.30
N GLN A 644 4.64 0.30 31.20
CA GLN A 644 4.27 1.12 30.06
C GLN A 644 3.71 2.44 30.57
N ASP A 645 4.19 3.54 30.02
CA ASP A 645 3.67 4.87 30.31
C ASP A 645 2.65 5.27 29.24
N VAL A 646 1.45 5.71 29.67
CA VAL A 646 0.34 6.08 28.78
C VAL A 646 -0.51 7.22 29.36
N ASP A 647 -1.15 7.99 28.49
CA ASP A 647 -2.15 9.00 28.84
C ASP A 647 -3.07 9.21 27.64
N PHE A 648 -4.23 9.79 27.89
CA PHE A 648 -5.26 9.97 26.88
C PHE A 648 -5.73 11.40 26.84
N VAL A 649 -6.01 11.88 25.63
CA VAL A 649 -6.64 13.18 25.43
C VAL A 649 -7.57 13.13 24.23
N LEU A 650 -8.65 13.89 24.30
CA LEU A 650 -9.62 14.03 23.22
C LEU A 650 -9.45 15.43 22.60
N ARG A 651 -9.26 15.51 21.27
CA ARG A 651 -9.10 16.79 20.56
C ARG A 651 -10.38 17.64 20.64
N ASN A 652 -11.48 17.04 20.23
CA ASN A 652 -12.82 17.65 20.23
C ASN A 652 -13.71 16.82 21.15
N THR A 653 -14.17 17.43 22.24
CA THR A 653 -15.03 16.74 23.22
C THR A 653 -16.40 16.45 22.63
N GLU A 654 -16.80 17.25 21.65
CA GLU A 654 -18.04 17.22 20.90
C GLU A 654 -18.10 16.03 19.92
N SER A 655 -16.95 15.47 19.52
CA SER A 655 -16.89 14.39 18.51
C SER A 655 -17.18 12.99 19.05
N ILE A 656 -17.42 12.87 20.35
CA ILE A 656 -17.79 11.62 21.04
C ILE A 656 -19.08 11.84 21.82
N CYS A 657 -19.96 10.85 21.75
CA CYS A 657 -21.15 10.74 22.59
C CYS A 657 -21.12 9.41 23.34
N TYR A 658 -21.47 9.43 24.63
CA TYR A 658 -21.71 8.21 25.39
C TYR A 658 -23.19 8.08 25.74
N GLY A 659 -23.71 6.86 25.69
CA GLY A 659 -25.08 6.52 26.04
C GLY A 659 -25.08 5.62 27.26
N LYS A 660 -25.93 5.92 28.25
CA LYS A 660 -26.10 5.06 29.44
C LYS A 660 -27.53 5.11 29.94
N LYS A 661 -27.96 4.04 30.62
CA LYS A 661 -29.19 4.10 31.42
C LYS A 661 -29.07 5.13 32.54
N THR A 662 -30.08 5.98 32.69
CA THR A 662 -30.19 6.86 33.86
C THR A 662 -30.58 6.02 35.07
N VAL A 663 -29.76 6.07 36.13
CA VAL A 663 -30.03 5.39 37.40
C VAL A 663 -31.09 6.13 38.19
#